data_AF-W1F274-F1
#
_entry.id   AF-W1F274-F1
#
_cell.length_a   1.000
_cell.length_b   1.000
_cell.length_c   1.000
_cell.angle_alpha   90.00
_cell.angle_beta   90.00
_cell.angle_gamma   90.00
#
_symmetry.space_group_name_H-M   'P 1'
#
loop_
_entity.id
_entity.type
_entity.pdbx_description
1 polymer ?
#
loop_
_entity_poly.entity_id
_entity_poly.type
_entity_poly.pdbx_seq_one_letter_code
_entity_poly.pdbx_strand_id
1 'polypeptide(L)'
;MTLLASLRDWLKAQQLDAVLLSSRQNKQPHLGISTGSGYVVISRESAHILVDSRYFVEVEARAQGYQLHLLDATNTLTTIVNQIIADEQLQTLGFEGQQVSWETAHRWKSELNAKLVSATPDVLRQIKTPEEVEIIRLACGIADRGAEHIRRFIQAGMSEREIAAELEWFMRQQGAEKASFDTIVASGWRGALPHGKASDKIVAAGEFVTLDFGALYQGYCSDMTRTLLVNGEGVSAESHPLFDVYQIVLQAQLAAISAIRPGVRCQQIDDAARRVITEAGFGDYFGHNTGHAIGIEVHEDPRFFTAGHHDATARHVADRGAGDLFARARGRAHRRCCAGYPARRRSALRHAENSVAHGRGIMDLSLLKALSEADAIASSEQEVRQILLEEADRLQKEVRFDGLGSVLIRLNESTGPKVMICAHMDEVGFMVRSISREGAIDVLPVGNVRMAARQLQPVRITTREECKIPGLLDGDRQGNDVSAMRVDIGARSYDEVMQAGIRPGDRVTFDTTFQVLPHQRVMGKAFDDRLGCYLLVTLLRELHDAELPAEVWLVASSSEEVGLRGGQTATRAVSPDVAIVLDTACWAKNFDYSAANHRQIGNGPMLVLSDKSLIAPPKLTAWIETVAAEIGVPLQADMFSNGGTDGGAVHLTGTGVPTVVMGPATRHGHCAASIADCRDIFADAATFICPYSTSYP
;
A
#
# COMPACT_ATOMS: atom_id res chain seq x y z
N MET A 1 0.90 -41.64 8.04
CA MET A 1 -0.13 -41.69 6.97
C MET A 1 0.48 -41.08 5.73
N THR A 2 0.14 -41.58 4.53
CA THR A 2 0.62 -41.01 3.27
C THR A 2 -0.14 -39.71 2.93
N LEU A 3 0.47 -38.83 2.13
CA LEU A 3 -0.12 -37.56 1.68
C LEU A 3 -1.51 -37.72 1.04
N LEU A 4 -1.68 -38.74 0.18
CA LEU A 4 -2.98 -39.02 -0.45
C LEU A 4 -4.02 -39.50 0.56
N ALA A 5 -3.61 -40.26 1.58
CA ALA A 5 -4.54 -40.76 2.61
C ALA A 5 -5.08 -39.61 3.48
N SER A 6 -4.21 -38.71 3.94
CA SER A 6 -4.64 -37.55 4.73
C SER A 6 -5.54 -36.60 3.94
N LEU A 7 -5.24 -36.36 2.66
CA LEU A 7 -6.07 -35.54 1.78
C LEU A 7 -7.44 -36.19 1.52
N ARG A 8 -7.51 -37.52 1.35
CA ARG A 8 -8.79 -38.24 1.19
C ARG A 8 -9.62 -38.25 2.46
N ASP A 9 -9.02 -38.34 3.63
CA ASP A 9 -9.75 -38.20 4.89
C ASP A 9 -10.25 -36.77 5.09
N TRP A 10 -9.50 -35.76 4.64
CA TRP A 10 -9.97 -34.38 4.58
C TRP A 10 -11.13 -34.20 3.59
N LEU A 11 -11.10 -34.81 2.40
CA LEU A 11 -12.23 -34.80 1.46
C LEU A 11 -13.50 -35.35 2.09
N LYS A 12 -13.42 -36.47 2.83
CA LYS A 12 -14.56 -37.03 3.58
C LYS A 12 -15.09 -36.04 4.62
N ALA A 13 -14.20 -35.42 5.40
CA ALA A 13 -14.58 -34.47 6.44
C ALA A 13 -15.22 -33.19 5.86
N GLN A 14 -14.76 -32.73 4.70
CA GLN A 14 -15.31 -31.56 4.00
C GLN A 14 -16.55 -31.88 3.13
N GLN A 15 -16.97 -33.14 3.08
CA GLN A 15 -18.07 -33.61 2.22
C GLN A 15 -17.84 -33.31 0.73
N LEU A 16 -16.61 -33.54 0.26
CA LEU A 16 -16.21 -33.38 -1.13
C LEU A 16 -15.93 -34.74 -1.79
N ASP A 17 -16.21 -34.85 -3.08
CA ASP A 17 -15.88 -36.05 -3.87
C ASP A 17 -14.44 -35.98 -4.39
N ALA A 18 -14.02 -34.79 -4.81
CA ALA A 18 -12.66 -34.50 -5.25
C ALA A 18 -12.22 -33.07 -4.90
N VAL A 19 -10.93 -32.77 -5.08
CA VAL A 19 -10.36 -31.42 -5.00
C VAL A 19 -9.44 -31.14 -6.18
N LEU A 20 -9.55 -29.93 -6.75
CA LEU A 20 -8.66 -29.36 -7.74
C LEU A 20 -7.68 -28.40 -7.04
N LEU A 21 -6.41 -28.81 -6.97
CA LEU A 21 -5.31 -28.00 -6.46
C LEU A 21 -4.64 -27.24 -7.61
N SER A 22 -4.45 -25.94 -7.40
CA SER A 22 -4.01 -24.95 -8.37
C SER A 22 -2.90 -24.04 -7.82
N SER A 23 -2.86 -23.81 -6.50
CA SER A 23 -1.84 -23.02 -5.84
C SER A 23 -0.49 -23.73 -5.89
N ARG A 24 0.60 -22.96 -6.06
CA ARG A 24 1.95 -23.53 -6.14
C ARG A 24 2.30 -24.35 -4.89
N GLN A 25 1.91 -23.86 -3.72
CA GLN A 25 2.27 -24.40 -2.42
C GLN A 25 1.57 -25.72 -2.11
N ASN A 26 0.28 -25.86 -2.46
CA ASN A 26 -0.44 -27.12 -2.23
C ASN A 26 -0.16 -28.14 -3.34
N LYS A 27 0.30 -27.72 -4.52
CA LYS A 27 0.76 -28.66 -5.57
C LYS A 27 2.16 -29.22 -5.30
N GLN A 28 3.04 -28.45 -4.66
CA GLN A 28 4.45 -28.83 -4.49
C GLN A 28 4.67 -30.22 -3.86
N PRO A 29 3.94 -30.65 -2.81
CA PRO A 29 4.08 -32.00 -2.25
C PRO A 29 3.72 -33.13 -3.23
N HIS A 30 2.88 -32.86 -4.22
CA HIS A 30 2.46 -33.83 -5.23
C HIS A 30 3.37 -33.81 -6.47
N LEU A 31 3.81 -32.62 -6.87
CA LEU A 31 4.62 -32.42 -8.08
C LEU A 31 6.12 -32.54 -7.83
N GLY A 32 6.58 -32.36 -6.59
CA GLY A 32 8.00 -32.21 -6.26
C GLY A 32 8.65 -30.94 -6.83
N ILE A 33 7.86 -29.98 -7.33
CA ILE A 33 8.31 -28.69 -7.86
C ILE A 33 7.32 -27.58 -7.49
N SER A 34 7.81 -26.34 -7.35
CA SER A 34 6.99 -25.14 -7.15
C SER A 34 6.68 -24.48 -8.48
N THR A 35 5.43 -24.55 -8.94
CA THR A 35 5.01 -23.94 -10.20
C THR A 35 3.62 -23.32 -10.11
N GLY A 36 3.45 -22.16 -10.76
CA GLY A 36 2.14 -21.54 -10.96
C GLY A 36 1.27 -22.29 -11.96
N SER A 37 1.86 -22.93 -12.98
CA SER A 37 1.13 -23.72 -13.98
C SER A 37 0.88 -25.15 -13.51
N GLY A 38 0.04 -25.89 -14.24
CA GLY A 38 -0.35 -27.25 -13.90
C GLY A 38 -1.30 -27.35 -12.71
N TYR A 39 -1.86 -28.54 -12.51
CA TYR A 39 -2.91 -28.82 -11.53
C TYR A 39 -2.75 -30.22 -10.95
N VAL A 40 -3.34 -30.44 -9.79
CA VAL A 40 -3.47 -31.77 -9.18
C VAL A 40 -4.95 -31.99 -8.88
N VAL A 41 -5.50 -33.13 -9.31
CA VAL A 41 -6.89 -33.52 -9.00
C VAL A 41 -6.87 -34.79 -8.20
N ILE A 42 -7.41 -34.74 -6.98
CA ILE A 42 -7.47 -35.90 -6.09
C ILE A 42 -8.92 -36.19 -5.79
N SER A 43 -9.35 -37.41 -6.11
CA SER A 43 -10.64 -37.92 -5.68
C SER A 43 -10.46 -38.91 -4.52
N ARG A 44 -11.59 -39.46 -4.05
CA ARG A 44 -11.58 -40.56 -3.08
C ARG A 44 -10.93 -41.83 -3.63
N GLU A 45 -10.90 -42.02 -4.95
CA GLU A 45 -10.49 -43.26 -5.60
C GLU A 45 -9.18 -43.10 -6.39
N SER A 46 -8.99 -41.96 -7.06
CA SER A 46 -7.87 -41.70 -7.97
C SER A 46 -7.04 -40.47 -7.56
N ALA A 47 -5.94 -40.25 -8.27
CA ALA A 47 -5.05 -39.11 -8.11
C ALA A 47 -4.44 -38.77 -9.47
N HIS A 48 -4.58 -37.52 -9.89
CA HIS A 48 -4.21 -37.06 -11.23
C HIS A 48 -3.31 -35.84 -11.15
N ILE A 49 -2.31 -35.77 -12.02
CA ILE A 49 -1.47 -34.59 -12.22
C ILE A 49 -1.62 -34.13 -13.66
N LEU A 50 -1.91 -32.85 -13.84
CA LEU A 50 -2.04 -32.20 -15.14
C LEU A 50 -0.91 -31.19 -15.28
N VAL A 51 0.04 -31.44 -16.16
CA VAL A 51 1.18 -30.53 -16.40
C VAL A 51 1.45 -30.39 -17.89
N ASP A 52 1.93 -29.21 -18.29
CA ASP A 52 2.33 -28.98 -19.67
C ASP A 52 3.71 -29.61 -19.97
N SER A 53 4.10 -29.58 -21.25
CA SER A 53 5.30 -30.25 -21.77
C SER A 53 6.61 -29.82 -21.08
N ARG A 54 6.66 -28.65 -20.43
CA ARG A 54 7.86 -28.17 -19.72
C ARG A 54 8.22 -29.04 -18.52
N TYR A 55 7.22 -29.64 -17.88
CA TYR A 55 7.38 -30.38 -16.62
C TYR A 55 7.05 -31.87 -16.74
N PHE A 56 6.37 -32.29 -17.82
CA PHE A 56 5.81 -33.64 -17.96
C PHE A 56 6.85 -34.75 -17.69
N VAL A 57 7.99 -34.72 -18.38
CA VAL A 57 9.04 -35.75 -18.25
C VAL A 57 9.66 -35.77 -16.84
N GLU A 58 9.88 -34.60 -16.25
CA GLU A 58 10.47 -34.49 -14.90
C GLU A 58 9.52 -35.01 -13.82
N VAL A 59 8.23 -34.71 -13.96
CA VAL A 59 7.20 -35.11 -13.00
C VAL A 59 6.87 -36.60 -13.14
N GLU A 60 6.86 -37.14 -14.36
CA GLU A 60 6.65 -38.58 -14.60
C GLU A 60 7.64 -39.46 -13.82
N ALA A 61 8.90 -39.04 -13.74
CA ALA A 61 9.94 -39.79 -13.04
C ALA A 61 9.71 -39.90 -11.51
N ARG A 62 8.92 -38.99 -10.91
CA ARG A 62 8.73 -38.89 -9.44
C ARG A 62 7.29 -39.12 -8.97
N ALA A 63 6.29 -38.91 -9.83
CA ALA A 63 4.87 -38.95 -9.48
C ALA A 63 4.29 -40.37 -9.41
N GLN A 64 4.91 -41.24 -8.61
CA GLN A 64 4.40 -42.60 -8.37
C GLN A 64 3.04 -42.55 -7.67
N GLY A 65 2.06 -43.28 -8.20
CA GLY A 65 0.69 -43.30 -7.66
C GLY A 65 -0.23 -42.20 -8.19
N TYR A 66 0.20 -41.44 -9.21
CA TYR A 66 -0.63 -40.47 -9.94
C TYR A 66 -0.78 -40.86 -11.40
N GLN A 67 -1.95 -40.60 -11.98
CA GLN A 67 -2.13 -40.61 -13.43
C GLN A 67 -1.69 -39.25 -14.00
N LEU A 68 -0.75 -39.27 -14.93
CA LEU A 68 -0.22 -38.06 -15.56
C LEU A 68 -1.00 -37.70 -16.82
N HIS A 69 -1.31 -36.41 -16.98
CA HIS A 69 -2.01 -35.86 -18.14
C HIS A 69 -1.22 -34.69 -18.71
N LEU A 70 -0.95 -34.74 -20.02
CA LEU A 70 -0.25 -33.67 -20.73
C LEU A 70 -1.24 -32.53 -21.02
N LEU A 71 -0.92 -31.32 -20.57
CA LEU A 71 -1.66 -30.12 -20.95
C LEU A 71 -1.14 -29.57 -22.28
N ASP A 72 -2.02 -29.51 -23.27
CA ASP A 72 -1.75 -28.94 -24.59
C ASP A 72 -3.00 -28.22 -25.16
N ALA A 73 -2.97 -27.82 -26.44
CA ALA A 73 -4.08 -27.12 -27.08
C ALA A 73 -5.38 -27.94 -27.19
N THR A 74 -5.27 -29.27 -27.20
CA THR A 74 -6.40 -30.22 -27.30
C THR A 74 -6.80 -30.74 -25.92
N ASN A 75 -5.80 -31.09 -25.11
CA ASN A 75 -5.96 -31.62 -23.76
C ASN A 75 -5.83 -30.48 -22.74
N THR A 76 -6.91 -29.73 -22.59
CA THR A 76 -7.00 -28.61 -21.64
C THR A 76 -7.36 -29.09 -20.23
N LEU A 77 -7.24 -28.21 -19.23
CA LEU A 77 -7.77 -28.46 -17.88
C LEU A 77 -9.24 -28.92 -17.94
N THR A 78 -10.07 -28.17 -18.66
CA THR A 78 -11.52 -28.40 -18.73
C THR A 78 -11.84 -29.77 -19.32
N THR A 79 -11.18 -30.15 -20.42
CA THR A 79 -11.45 -31.44 -21.06
C THR A 79 -11.03 -32.62 -20.18
N ILE A 80 -9.85 -32.56 -19.56
CA ILE A 80 -9.34 -33.62 -18.70
C ILE A 80 -10.18 -33.74 -17.42
N VAL A 81 -10.47 -32.63 -16.75
CA VAL A 81 -11.22 -32.65 -15.48
C VAL A 81 -12.66 -33.09 -15.70
N ASN A 82 -13.32 -32.69 -16.80
CA ASN A 82 -14.65 -33.18 -17.11
C ASN A 82 -14.67 -34.68 -17.44
N GLN A 83 -13.61 -35.20 -18.05
CA GLN A 83 -13.48 -36.64 -18.24
C GLN A 83 -13.39 -37.37 -16.89
N ILE A 84 -12.56 -36.89 -15.96
CA ILE A 84 -12.45 -37.45 -14.60
C ILE A 84 -13.79 -37.36 -13.85
N ILE A 85 -14.49 -36.23 -13.96
CA ILE A 85 -15.83 -36.05 -13.38
C ILE A 85 -16.81 -37.09 -13.92
N ALA A 86 -16.79 -37.36 -15.22
CA ALA A 86 -17.68 -38.33 -15.86
C ALA A 86 -17.35 -39.78 -15.46
N ASP A 87 -16.07 -40.14 -15.46
CA ASP A 87 -15.60 -41.49 -15.16
C ASP A 87 -15.95 -41.93 -13.73
N GLU A 88 -15.85 -41.00 -12.78
CA GLU A 88 -16.10 -41.25 -11.35
C GLU A 88 -17.44 -40.70 -10.83
N GLN A 89 -18.24 -40.13 -11.73
CA GLN A 89 -19.56 -39.53 -11.41
C GLN A 89 -19.50 -38.48 -10.28
N LEU A 90 -18.44 -37.66 -10.26
CA LEU A 90 -18.18 -36.68 -9.20
C LEU A 90 -19.28 -35.61 -9.15
N GLN A 91 -19.89 -35.40 -7.99
CA GLN A 91 -20.95 -34.39 -7.82
C GLN A 91 -20.36 -33.06 -7.32
N THR A 92 -19.35 -33.13 -6.47
CA THR A 92 -18.72 -31.97 -5.82
C THR A 92 -17.21 -31.94 -6.05
N LEU A 93 -16.73 -30.78 -6.51
CA LEU A 93 -15.31 -30.52 -6.73
C LEU A 93 -14.86 -29.34 -5.87
N GLY A 94 -14.02 -29.62 -4.89
CA GLY A 94 -13.34 -28.59 -4.09
C GLY A 94 -12.36 -27.79 -4.94
N PHE A 95 -12.27 -26.47 -4.70
CA PHE A 95 -11.22 -25.63 -5.27
C PHE A 95 -10.72 -24.60 -4.25
N GLU A 96 -9.48 -24.16 -4.40
CA GLU A 96 -8.81 -23.24 -3.45
C GLU A 96 -9.29 -21.80 -3.61
N GLY A 97 -10.49 -21.49 -3.10
CA GLY A 97 -11.12 -20.17 -3.31
C GLY A 97 -10.39 -18.97 -2.71
N GLN A 98 -9.40 -19.18 -1.84
CA GLN A 98 -8.51 -18.12 -1.35
C GLN A 98 -7.32 -17.84 -2.29
N GLN A 99 -7.04 -18.75 -3.23
CA GLN A 99 -5.87 -18.69 -4.13
C GLN A 99 -6.28 -18.47 -5.59
N VAL A 100 -7.45 -18.96 -5.99
CA VAL A 100 -7.97 -18.84 -7.35
C VAL A 100 -8.65 -17.49 -7.53
N SER A 101 -8.28 -16.76 -8.59
CA SER A 101 -8.92 -15.47 -8.90
C SER A 101 -10.41 -15.63 -9.19
N TRP A 102 -11.20 -14.59 -8.90
CA TRP A 102 -12.64 -14.60 -9.15
C TRP A 102 -13.00 -14.99 -10.59
N GLU A 103 -12.33 -14.41 -11.58
CA GLU A 103 -12.55 -14.72 -13.00
C GLU A 103 -12.26 -16.19 -13.33
N THR A 104 -11.17 -16.74 -12.79
CA THR A 104 -10.80 -18.14 -13.01
C THR A 104 -11.82 -19.08 -12.39
N ALA A 105 -12.22 -18.81 -11.14
CA ALA A 105 -13.25 -19.59 -10.45
C ALA A 105 -14.62 -19.50 -11.15
N HIS A 106 -15.00 -18.32 -11.64
CA HIS A 106 -16.24 -18.12 -12.39
C HIS A 106 -16.24 -18.93 -13.70
N ARG A 107 -15.14 -18.88 -14.45
CA ARG A 107 -14.97 -19.68 -15.68
C ARG A 107 -15.04 -21.18 -15.39
N TRP A 108 -14.32 -21.67 -14.37
CA TRP A 108 -14.38 -23.07 -13.99
C TRP A 108 -15.78 -23.51 -13.56
N LYS A 109 -16.51 -22.63 -12.87
CA LYS A 109 -17.89 -22.91 -12.46
C LYS A 109 -18.84 -23.08 -13.65
N SER A 110 -18.59 -22.41 -14.78
CA SER A 110 -19.36 -22.60 -16.01
C SER A 110 -18.89 -23.78 -16.87
N GLU A 111 -17.60 -24.10 -16.82
CA GLU A 111 -16.99 -25.06 -17.73
C GLU A 111 -16.88 -26.49 -17.16
N LEU A 112 -16.79 -26.64 -15.83
CA LEU A 112 -16.64 -27.93 -15.19
C LEU A 112 -18.01 -28.53 -14.80
N ASN A 113 -18.22 -29.80 -15.14
CA ASN A 113 -19.51 -30.49 -14.99
C ASN A 113 -19.77 -31.02 -13.57
N ALA A 114 -19.30 -30.31 -12.54
CA ALA A 114 -19.51 -30.63 -11.13
C ALA A 114 -19.82 -29.35 -10.33
N LYS A 115 -20.41 -29.49 -9.15
CA LYS A 115 -20.63 -28.36 -8.24
C LYS A 115 -19.30 -27.94 -7.63
N LEU A 116 -18.78 -26.79 -8.03
CA LEU A 116 -17.58 -26.20 -7.43
C LEU A 116 -17.87 -25.67 -6.02
N VAL A 117 -17.06 -26.09 -5.05
CA VAL A 117 -17.14 -25.68 -3.65
C VAL A 117 -15.80 -25.10 -3.22
N SER A 118 -15.79 -23.89 -2.68
CA SER A 118 -14.58 -23.30 -2.13
C SER A 118 -14.13 -24.10 -0.90
N ALA A 119 -12.88 -24.55 -0.89
CA ALA A 119 -12.28 -25.31 0.20
C ALA A 119 -10.78 -24.99 0.34
N THR A 120 -10.25 -25.05 1.56
CA THR A 120 -8.86 -24.71 1.86
C THR A 120 -8.14 -25.91 2.47
N PRO A 121 -7.27 -26.62 1.73
CA PRO A 121 -6.53 -27.78 2.23
C PRO A 121 -5.30 -27.42 3.07
N ASP A 122 -5.01 -26.13 3.29
CA ASP A 122 -3.82 -25.64 4.01
C ASP A 122 -3.65 -26.24 5.42
N VAL A 123 -4.75 -26.66 6.07
CA VAL A 123 -4.73 -27.35 7.37
C VAL A 123 -3.86 -28.62 7.33
N LEU A 124 -3.73 -29.26 6.17
CA LEU A 124 -2.93 -30.48 5.99
C LEU A 124 -1.43 -30.22 6.07
N ARG A 125 -0.97 -28.98 5.85
CA ARG A 125 0.43 -28.57 5.97
C ARG A 125 0.82 -28.15 7.39
N GLN A 126 -0.13 -28.06 8.33
CA GLN A 126 0.18 -27.59 9.69
C GLN A 126 1.16 -28.52 10.42
N ILE A 127 0.99 -29.83 10.26
CA ILE A 127 1.86 -30.85 10.86
C ILE A 127 2.83 -31.34 9.79
N LYS A 128 4.12 -31.12 10.03
CA LYS A 128 5.17 -31.51 9.09
C LYS A 128 5.51 -32.99 9.28
N THR A 129 5.73 -33.68 8.17
CA THR A 129 6.31 -35.02 8.18
C THR A 129 7.79 -34.98 8.59
N PRO A 130 8.39 -36.09 9.02
CA PRO A 130 9.81 -36.14 9.38
C PRO A 130 10.75 -35.67 8.25
N GLU A 131 10.39 -35.93 6.99
CA GLU A 131 11.15 -35.49 5.82
C GLU A 131 11.10 -33.95 5.67
N GLU A 132 9.91 -33.36 5.76
CA GLU A 132 9.74 -31.90 5.71
C GLU A 132 10.48 -31.20 6.84
N VAL A 133 10.43 -31.77 8.05
CA VAL A 133 11.20 -31.26 9.20
C VAL A 133 12.69 -31.26 8.92
N GLU A 134 13.22 -32.31 8.29
CA GLU A 134 14.65 -32.39 7.99
C GLU A 134 15.07 -31.33 6.95
N ILE A 135 14.26 -31.10 5.92
CA ILE A 135 14.53 -30.05 4.93
C ILE A 135 14.48 -28.67 5.59
N ILE A 136 13.49 -28.40 6.45
CA ILE A 136 13.40 -27.15 7.21
C ILE A 136 14.64 -26.96 8.11
N ARG A 137 15.13 -28.03 8.77
CA ARG A 137 16.38 -27.97 9.55
C ARG A 137 17.58 -27.60 8.70
N LEU A 138 17.69 -28.17 7.49
CA LEU A 138 18.76 -27.81 6.55
C LEU A 138 18.66 -26.33 6.13
N ALA A 139 17.45 -25.84 5.84
CA ALA A 139 17.20 -24.43 5.53
C ALA A 139 17.57 -23.51 6.72
N CYS A 140 17.26 -23.92 7.96
CA CYS A 140 17.69 -23.21 9.16
C CYS A 140 19.20 -23.23 9.33
N GLY A 141 19.86 -24.37 9.06
CA GLY A 141 21.32 -24.48 9.12
C GLY A 141 22.03 -23.55 8.13
N ILE A 142 21.46 -23.34 6.93
CA ILE A 142 21.97 -22.35 5.97
C ILE A 142 21.87 -20.94 6.55
N ALA A 143 20.71 -20.57 7.11
CA ALA A 143 20.51 -19.26 7.70
C ALA A 143 21.45 -19.02 8.91
N ASP A 144 21.62 -20.01 9.79
CA ASP A 144 22.54 -19.95 10.95
C ASP A 144 23.98 -19.69 10.52
N ARG A 145 24.47 -20.40 9.50
CA ARG A 145 25.81 -20.14 8.92
C ARG A 145 25.88 -18.74 8.30
N GLY A 146 24.80 -18.28 7.67
CA GLY A 146 24.67 -16.91 7.16
C GLY A 146 24.77 -15.86 8.25
N ALA A 147 24.13 -16.07 9.42
CA ALA A 147 24.25 -15.15 10.56
C ALA A 147 25.68 -15.07 11.09
N GLU A 148 26.37 -16.21 11.22
CA GLU A 148 27.76 -16.20 11.70
C GLU A 148 28.72 -15.56 10.69
N HIS A 149 28.49 -15.78 9.40
CA HIS A 149 29.23 -15.11 8.33
C HIS A 149 29.03 -13.60 8.36
N ILE A 150 27.77 -13.15 8.33
CA ILE A 150 27.47 -11.72 8.23
C ILE A 150 27.88 -10.95 9.49
N ARG A 151 27.82 -11.59 10.67
CA ARG A 151 28.35 -11.02 11.93
C ARG A 151 29.83 -10.65 11.83
N ARG A 152 30.63 -11.42 11.08
CA ARG A 152 32.07 -11.15 10.86
C ARG A 152 32.30 -10.14 9.73
N PHE A 153 31.41 -10.11 8.75
CA PHE A 153 31.50 -9.25 7.58
C PHE A 153 31.15 -7.79 7.89
N ILE A 154 30.11 -7.54 8.70
CA ILE A 154 29.60 -6.19 8.98
C ILE A 154 30.71 -5.29 9.54
N GLN A 155 30.92 -4.16 8.89
CA GLN A 155 31.78 -3.06 9.36
C GLN A 155 31.02 -1.74 9.31
N ALA A 156 31.39 -0.80 10.19
CA ALA A 156 30.92 0.57 10.08
C ALA A 156 31.35 1.18 8.72
N GLY A 157 30.45 1.91 8.07
CA GLY A 157 30.66 2.46 6.73
C GLY A 157 30.01 1.66 5.60
N MET A 158 29.58 0.41 5.84
CA MET A 158 28.78 -0.35 4.88
C MET A 158 27.33 0.14 4.86
N SER A 159 26.69 0.11 3.70
CA SER A 159 25.24 0.26 3.58
C SER A 159 24.52 -1.01 4.02
N GLU A 160 23.28 -0.86 4.47
CA GLU A 160 22.41 -2.02 4.78
C GLU A 160 22.18 -2.91 3.55
N ARG A 161 22.12 -2.31 2.35
CA ARG A 161 21.99 -3.03 1.07
C ARG A 161 23.19 -3.93 0.77
N GLU A 162 24.41 -3.45 1.02
CA GLU A 162 25.62 -4.28 0.84
C GLU A 162 25.61 -5.49 1.80
N ILE A 163 25.18 -5.27 3.04
CA ILE A 163 25.05 -6.34 4.04
C ILE A 163 23.99 -7.37 3.60
N ALA A 164 22.85 -6.92 3.08
CA ALA A 164 21.81 -7.81 2.56
C ALA A 164 22.30 -8.60 1.33
N ALA A 165 22.97 -7.92 0.38
CA ALA A 165 23.51 -8.54 -0.81
C ALA A 165 24.54 -9.63 -0.48
N GLU A 166 25.44 -9.36 0.48
CA GLU A 166 26.42 -10.34 0.95
C GLU A 166 25.75 -11.55 1.62
N LEU A 167 24.74 -11.31 2.44
CA LEU A 167 24.01 -12.38 3.14
C LEU A 167 23.26 -13.28 2.15
N GLU A 168 22.59 -12.69 1.15
CA GLU A 168 21.90 -13.42 0.10
C GLU A 168 22.86 -14.19 -0.80
N TRP A 169 23.98 -13.58 -1.19
CA TRP A 169 25.06 -14.25 -1.90
C TRP A 169 25.56 -15.46 -1.11
N PHE A 170 25.87 -15.29 0.18
CA PHE A 170 26.40 -16.36 1.01
C PHE A 170 25.42 -17.52 1.15
N MET A 171 24.12 -17.24 1.38
CA MET A 171 23.10 -18.29 1.46
C MET A 171 22.99 -19.10 0.17
N ARG A 172 23.10 -18.45 -1.01
CA ARG A 172 23.14 -19.14 -2.30
C ARG A 172 24.38 -20.03 -2.41
N GLN A 173 25.55 -19.57 -1.98
CA GLN A 173 26.76 -20.38 -1.93
C GLN A 173 26.64 -21.60 -1.00
N GLN A 174 25.78 -21.53 0.01
CA GLN A 174 25.46 -22.64 0.93
C GLN A 174 24.36 -23.57 0.40
N GLY A 175 23.84 -23.33 -0.81
CA GLY A 175 22.88 -24.19 -1.49
C GLY A 175 21.43 -23.68 -1.48
N ALA A 176 21.14 -22.51 -0.92
CA ALA A 176 19.79 -21.94 -1.00
C ALA A 176 19.41 -21.59 -2.45
N GLU A 177 18.16 -21.84 -2.83
CA GLU A 177 17.61 -21.44 -4.13
C GLU A 177 17.55 -19.91 -4.25
N LYS A 178 17.21 -19.24 -3.14
CA LYS A 178 17.14 -17.79 -2.94
C LYS A 178 16.87 -17.48 -1.47
N ALA A 179 16.82 -16.21 -1.10
CA ALA A 179 16.21 -15.81 0.16
C ALA A 179 14.71 -16.18 0.17
N SER A 180 14.19 -16.61 1.32
CA SER A 180 12.77 -16.98 1.46
C SER A 180 11.83 -15.77 1.41
N PHE A 181 12.32 -14.59 1.78
CA PHE A 181 11.65 -13.30 1.69
C PHE A 181 12.66 -12.17 1.52
N ASP A 182 12.20 -10.96 1.21
CA ASP A 182 13.06 -9.78 1.05
C ASP A 182 13.82 -9.48 2.35
N THR A 183 15.16 -9.53 2.29
CA THR A 183 16.04 -9.38 3.44
C THR A 183 15.86 -8.02 4.13
N ILE A 184 15.67 -8.06 5.44
CA ILE A 184 15.65 -6.89 6.32
C ILE A 184 17.03 -6.71 6.92
N VAL A 185 17.61 -5.54 6.70
CA VAL A 185 18.77 -5.03 7.43
C VAL A 185 18.40 -3.63 7.89
N ALA A 186 18.22 -3.48 9.20
CA ALA A 186 17.68 -2.28 9.83
C ALA A 186 18.62 -1.81 10.95
N SER A 187 19.40 -0.78 10.66
CA SER A 187 20.47 -0.25 11.50
C SER A 187 20.10 1.08 12.18
N GLY A 188 20.57 1.26 13.41
CA GLY A 188 20.34 2.48 14.19
C GLY A 188 18.85 2.76 14.39
N TRP A 189 18.41 3.97 14.02
CA TRP A 189 17.00 4.36 14.13
C TRP A 189 16.07 3.48 13.29
N ARG A 190 16.55 2.91 12.17
CA ARG A 190 15.75 1.99 11.34
C ARG A 190 15.44 0.69 12.05
N GLY A 191 16.19 0.33 13.09
CA GLY A 191 15.90 -0.82 13.96
C GLY A 191 14.51 -0.77 14.60
N ALA A 192 13.87 0.40 14.65
CA ALA A 192 12.48 0.59 15.10
C ALA A 192 11.42 0.23 14.03
N LEU A 193 11.81 -0.16 12.82
CA LEU A 193 10.92 -0.53 11.71
C LEU A 193 10.84 -2.07 11.61
N PRO A 194 9.74 -2.72 12.04
CA PRO A 194 9.62 -4.19 12.00
C PRO A 194 9.81 -4.78 10.59
N HIS A 195 9.40 -4.05 9.55
CA HIS A 195 9.51 -4.42 8.14
C HIS A 195 10.56 -3.60 7.38
N GLY A 196 11.58 -3.08 8.06
CA GLY A 196 12.64 -2.24 7.49
C GLY A 196 13.58 -2.97 6.54
N LYS A 197 13.11 -3.32 5.33
CA LYS A 197 13.93 -3.89 4.23
C LYS A 197 15.25 -3.13 4.08
N ALA A 198 16.32 -3.82 3.71
CA ALA A 198 17.64 -3.20 3.57
C ALA A 198 17.59 -1.93 2.69
N SER A 199 18.15 -0.83 3.18
CA SER A 199 18.16 0.47 2.49
C SER A 199 19.58 0.93 2.15
N ASP A 200 19.71 2.15 1.62
CA ASP A 200 21.01 2.76 1.36
C ASP A 200 21.60 3.50 2.58
N LYS A 201 20.95 3.39 3.76
CA LYS A 201 21.50 3.92 5.02
C LYS A 201 22.85 3.26 5.30
N ILE A 202 23.84 4.10 5.61
CA ILE A 202 25.15 3.66 6.09
C ILE A 202 25.04 3.22 7.56
N VAL A 203 25.57 2.05 7.85
CA VAL A 203 25.69 1.47 9.19
C VAL A 203 26.85 2.13 9.91
N ALA A 204 26.60 2.63 11.13
CA ALA A 204 27.60 3.31 11.94
C ALA A 204 28.08 2.44 13.12
N ALA A 205 29.28 2.70 13.60
CA ALA A 205 29.80 2.10 14.83
C ALA A 205 28.89 2.40 16.02
N GLY A 206 28.68 1.40 16.88
CA GLY A 206 27.82 1.53 18.06
C GLY A 206 26.33 1.41 17.75
N GLU A 207 25.90 1.25 16.50
CA GLU A 207 24.50 0.98 16.19
C GLU A 207 24.13 -0.48 16.45
N PHE A 208 22.91 -0.72 16.91
CA PHE A 208 22.27 -2.00 16.69
C PHE A 208 21.83 -2.14 15.23
N VAL A 209 22.10 -3.31 14.64
CA VAL A 209 21.63 -3.72 13.32
C VAL A 209 20.80 -4.99 13.44
N THR A 210 19.52 -4.89 13.08
CA THR A 210 18.60 -6.03 13.04
C THR A 210 18.61 -6.63 11.66
N LEU A 211 19.02 -7.90 11.56
CA LEU A 211 18.99 -8.69 10.35
C LEU A 211 17.84 -9.69 10.45
N ASP A 212 16.84 -9.61 9.58
CA ASP A 212 15.76 -10.60 9.46
C ASP A 212 15.77 -11.17 8.04
N PHE A 213 16.03 -12.47 7.94
CA PHE A 213 16.31 -13.15 6.68
C PHE A 213 16.04 -14.64 6.79
N GLY A 214 16.01 -15.31 5.65
CA GLY A 214 15.85 -16.76 5.61
C GLY A 214 16.20 -17.35 4.26
N ALA A 215 16.39 -18.65 4.22
CA ALA A 215 16.74 -19.40 3.01
C ALA A 215 15.51 -20.16 2.51
N LEU A 216 15.27 -20.13 1.19
CA LEU A 216 14.45 -21.12 0.51
C LEU A 216 15.36 -22.26 0.07
N TYR A 217 15.13 -23.47 0.56
CA TYR A 217 15.94 -24.65 0.25
C TYR A 217 15.04 -25.86 0.00
N GLN A 218 15.16 -26.48 -1.17
CA GLN A 218 14.35 -27.61 -1.61
C GLN A 218 12.84 -27.36 -1.40
N GLY A 219 12.40 -26.14 -1.73
CA GLY A 219 11.01 -25.72 -1.60
C GLY A 219 10.51 -25.43 -0.17
N TYR A 220 11.36 -25.45 0.86
CA TYR A 220 10.99 -25.08 2.24
C TYR A 220 11.74 -23.84 2.72
N CYS A 221 11.07 -23.04 3.55
CA CYS A 221 11.58 -21.79 4.08
C CYS A 221 12.23 -21.98 5.46
N SER A 222 13.32 -21.26 5.70
CA SER A 222 13.73 -20.83 7.04
C SER A 222 13.46 -19.34 7.24
N ASP A 223 13.51 -18.90 8.51
CA ASP A 223 13.29 -17.52 8.91
C ASP A 223 13.99 -17.24 10.25
N MET A 224 14.94 -16.30 10.26
CA MET A 224 15.75 -15.94 11.42
C MET A 224 15.94 -14.43 11.54
N THR A 225 15.84 -13.92 12.77
CA THR A 225 16.32 -12.58 13.14
C THR A 225 17.44 -12.65 14.16
N ARG A 226 18.46 -11.81 13.99
CA ARG A 226 19.39 -11.41 15.04
C ARG A 226 19.58 -9.90 15.03
N THR A 227 19.70 -9.30 16.21
CA THR A 227 20.15 -7.92 16.35
C THR A 227 21.59 -7.95 16.86
N LEU A 228 22.50 -7.37 16.10
CA LEU A 228 23.93 -7.33 16.39
C LEU A 228 24.34 -5.90 16.74
N LEU A 229 25.36 -5.73 17.58
CA LEU A 229 26.00 -4.44 17.83
C LEU A 229 27.17 -4.26 16.87
N VAL A 230 27.18 -3.17 16.11
CA VAL A 230 28.25 -2.84 15.17
C VAL A 230 29.46 -2.37 15.97
N ASN A 231 30.60 -3.03 15.77
CA ASN A 231 31.81 -2.74 16.52
C ASN A 231 32.39 -1.35 16.16
N GLY A 232 33.18 -0.79 17.07
CA GLY A 232 33.90 0.48 16.89
C GLY A 232 34.69 0.86 18.13
N GLU A 233 35.52 1.90 18.01
CA GLU A 233 36.33 2.37 19.14
C GLU A 233 35.44 2.85 20.30
N GLY A 234 35.68 2.33 21.50
CA GLY A 234 34.90 2.68 22.70
C GLY A 234 33.49 2.09 22.79
N VAL A 235 33.08 1.23 21.84
CA VAL A 235 31.76 0.58 21.85
C VAL A 235 31.78 -0.65 22.76
N SER A 236 30.85 -0.73 23.71
CA SER A 236 30.56 -1.95 24.48
C SER A 236 29.05 -2.22 24.57
N ALA A 237 28.67 -3.47 24.77
CA ALA A 237 27.27 -3.85 24.80
C ALA A 237 26.54 -3.23 26.00
N GLU A 238 27.14 -3.30 27.18
CA GLU A 238 26.56 -2.86 28.46
C GLU A 238 26.43 -1.33 28.54
N SER A 239 27.24 -0.59 27.79
CA SER A 239 27.14 0.87 27.71
C SER A 239 26.14 1.36 26.67
N HIS A 240 25.63 0.46 25.81
CA HIS A 240 24.71 0.84 24.75
C HIS A 240 23.35 1.27 25.34
N PRO A 241 22.77 2.42 24.94
CA PRO A 241 21.51 2.93 25.50
C PRO A 241 20.30 1.99 25.37
N LEU A 242 20.37 1.00 24.46
CA LEU A 242 19.31 0.03 24.22
C LEU A 242 19.61 -1.35 24.81
N PHE A 243 20.65 -1.50 25.62
CA PHE A 243 21.03 -2.79 26.21
C PHE A 243 19.89 -3.42 27.03
N ASP A 244 19.25 -2.66 27.92
CA ASP A 244 18.15 -3.18 28.76
C ASP A 244 16.97 -3.68 27.91
N VAL A 245 16.67 -2.99 26.81
CA VAL A 245 15.60 -3.36 25.88
C VAL A 245 15.96 -4.65 25.15
N TYR A 246 17.23 -4.82 24.77
CA TYR A 246 17.74 -6.07 24.23
C TYR A 246 17.55 -7.22 25.21
N GLN A 247 17.88 -7.02 26.50
CA GLN A 247 17.73 -8.04 27.54
C GLN A 247 16.27 -8.41 27.80
N ILE A 248 15.36 -7.42 27.87
CA ILE A 248 13.92 -7.67 28.03
C ILE A 248 13.39 -8.53 26.89
N VAL A 249 13.81 -8.23 25.66
CA VAL A 249 13.39 -8.98 24.48
C VAL A 249 13.97 -10.38 24.43
N LEU A 250 15.24 -10.53 24.80
CA LEU A 250 15.86 -11.85 24.95
C LEU A 250 15.11 -12.68 26.00
N GLN A 251 14.77 -12.10 27.15
CA GLN A 251 13.99 -12.76 28.19
C GLN A 251 12.60 -13.16 27.69
N ALA A 252 11.91 -12.28 26.98
CA ALA A 252 10.60 -12.56 26.39
C ALA A 252 10.66 -13.69 25.36
N GLN A 253 11.68 -13.69 24.50
CA GLN A 253 11.91 -14.77 23.54
C GLN A 253 12.13 -16.11 24.26
N LEU A 254 12.98 -16.15 25.27
CA LEU A 254 13.25 -17.37 26.06
C LEU A 254 12.01 -17.86 26.82
N ALA A 255 11.17 -16.94 27.32
CA ALA A 255 9.90 -17.27 27.95
C ALA A 255 8.92 -17.92 26.96
N ALA A 256 8.78 -17.37 25.74
CA ALA A 256 7.96 -17.99 24.70
C ALA A 256 8.49 -19.37 24.29
N ILE A 257 9.81 -19.51 24.07
CA ILE A 257 10.43 -20.81 23.75
C ILE A 257 10.13 -21.84 24.85
N SER A 258 10.24 -21.44 26.12
CA SER A 258 9.98 -22.33 27.26
C SER A 258 8.52 -22.75 27.40
N ALA A 259 7.60 -21.93 26.88
CA ALA A 259 6.16 -22.23 26.89
C ALA A 259 5.74 -23.22 25.78
N ILE A 260 6.55 -23.42 24.74
CA ILE A 260 6.23 -24.31 23.61
C ILE A 260 6.34 -25.78 24.05
N ARG A 261 5.21 -26.47 24.06
CA ARG A 261 5.10 -27.92 24.25
C ARG A 261 3.74 -28.45 23.77
N PRO A 262 3.59 -29.76 23.48
CA PRO A 262 2.30 -30.38 23.18
C PRO A 262 1.19 -29.97 24.15
N GLY A 263 0.02 -29.63 23.61
CA GLY A 263 -1.19 -29.26 24.37
C GLY A 263 -1.27 -27.79 24.80
N VAL A 264 -0.23 -26.98 24.56
CA VAL A 264 -0.27 -25.52 24.81
C VAL A 264 -0.92 -24.81 23.64
N ARG A 265 -1.88 -23.90 23.91
CA ARG A 265 -2.50 -23.08 22.88
C ARG A 265 -1.51 -22.05 22.35
N CYS A 266 -1.58 -21.75 21.06
CA CYS A 266 -0.75 -20.73 20.42
C CYS A 266 -0.81 -19.36 21.12
N GLN A 267 -1.97 -19.01 21.68
CA GLN A 267 -2.13 -17.79 22.47
C GLN A 267 -1.28 -17.78 23.75
N GLN A 268 -1.16 -18.93 24.44
CA GLN A 268 -0.39 -19.01 25.69
C GLN A 268 1.12 -18.81 25.45
N ILE A 269 1.59 -19.10 24.23
CA ILE A 269 2.96 -18.84 23.81
C ILE A 269 3.17 -17.34 23.58
N ASP A 270 2.22 -16.66 22.91
CA ASP A 270 2.25 -15.20 22.77
C ASP A 270 2.16 -14.50 24.13
N ASP A 271 1.25 -14.93 24.99
CA ASP A 271 1.09 -14.41 26.35
C ASP A 271 2.39 -14.51 27.15
N ALA A 272 3.18 -15.57 26.98
CA ALA A 272 4.46 -15.76 27.69
C ALA A 272 5.50 -14.69 27.33
N ALA A 273 5.67 -14.37 26.04
CA ALA A 273 6.57 -13.28 25.62
C ALA A 273 5.96 -11.90 25.94
N ARG A 274 4.69 -11.71 25.58
CA ARG A 274 4.01 -10.42 25.71
C ARG A 274 3.91 -9.96 27.16
N ARG A 275 3.74 -10.89 28.11
CA ARG A 275 3.73 -10.59 29.54
C ARG A 275 5.07 -10.01 29.99
N VAL A 276 6.19 -10.64 29.65
CA VAL A 276 7.54 -10.14 30.00
C VAL A 276 7.73 -8.71 29.48
N ILE A 277 7.37 -8.46 28.23
CA ILE A 277 7.51 -7.12 27.60
C ILE A 277 6.57 -6.10 28.26
N THR A 278 5.33 -6.49 28.56
CA THR A 278 4.31 -5.62 29.17
C THR A 278 4.66 -5.26 30.61
N GLU A 279 5.10 -6.24 31.41
CA GLU A 279 5.53 -6.04 32.80
C GLU A 279 6.78 -5.15 32.88
N ALA A 280 7.65 -5.21 31.86
CA ALA A 280 8.78 -4.30 31.73
C ALA A 280 8.40 -2.88 31.24
N GLY A 281 7.12 -2.59 30.99
CA GLY A 281 6.62 -1.28 30.56
C GLY A 281 6.69 -1.00 29.05
N PHE A 282 6.95 -2.03 28.23
CA PHE A 282 7.12 -1.91 26.78
C PHE A 282 5.98 -2.51 25.95
N GLY A 283 4.83 -2.85 26.57
CA GLY A 283 3.72 -3.54 25.91
C GLY A 283 3.21 -2.83 24.63
N ASP A 284 3.04 -1.51 24.67
CA ASP A 284 2.58 -0.70 23.54
C ASP A 284 3.53 -0.71 22.33
N TYR A 285 4.79 -1.15 22.52
CA TYR A 285 5.82 -1.21 21.49
C TYR A 285 5.95 -2.59 20.84
N PHE A 286 5.15 -3.57 21.26
CA PHE A 286 5.11 -4.92 20.69
C PHE A 286 3.85 -5.15 19.85
N GLY A 287 3.80 -4.47 18.69
CA GLY A 287 2.61 -4.39 17.83
C GLY A 287 2.34 -5.59 16.92
N HIS A 288 3.13 -6.66 16.99
CA HIS A 288 2.95 -7.84 16.15
C HIS A 288 2.79 -9.13 16.98
N ASN A 289 2.36 -10.20 16.31
CA ASN A 289 2.31 -11.56 16.87
C ASN A 289 3.70 -12.02 17.33
N THR A 290 3.75 -12.82 18.40
CA THR A 290 5.00 -13.45 18.84
C THR A 290 5.58 -14.38 17.78
N GLY A 291 4.74 -14.94 16.91
CA GLY A 291 5.21 -15.91 15.93
C GLY A 291 4.19 -16.37 14.92
N HIS A 292 4.68 -17.16 13.98
CA HIS A 292 3.90 -17.84 12.94
C HIS A 292 4.53 -19.19 12.63
N ALA A 293 3.73 -20.09 12.05
CA ALA A 293 4.24 -21.31 11.45
C ALA A 293 5.02 -21.00 10.18
N ILE A 294 5.89 -21.94 9.82
CA ILE A 294 6.72 -21.91 8.61
C ILE A 294 6.74 -23.29 7.97
N GLY A 295 6.86 -23.33 6.65
CA GLY A 295 6.93 -24.56 5.89
C GLY A 295 7.32 -24.28 4.45
N ILE A 296 6.43 -24.63 3.52
CA ILE A 296 6.59 -24.29 2.10
C ILE A 296 6.55 -22.78 1.94
N GLU A 297 5.69 -22.11 2.71
CA GLU A 297 5.60 -20.65 2.77
C GLU A 297 6.26 -20.11 4.05
N VAL A 298 6.71 -18.85 3.99
CA VAL A 298 7.31 -18.14 5.15
C VAL A 298 6.28 -17.94 6.26
N HIS A 299 5.04 -17.64 5.88
CA HIS A 299 3.94 -17.33 6.79
C HIS A 299 2.80 -18.33 6.60
N GLU A 300 2.77 -19.37 7.43
CA GLU A 300 1.68 -20.35 7.48
C GLU A 300 0.91 -20.23 8.81
N ASP A 301 -0.24 -20.90 8.87
CA ASP A 301 -0.95 -21.14 10.13
C ASP A 301 -0.41 -22.37 10.85
N PRO A 302 -0.52 -22.43 12.19
CA PRO A 302 -1.12 -21.42 13.08
C PRO A 302 -0.19 -20.23 13.40
N ARG A 303 -0.78 -19.17 13.97
CA ARG A 303 -0.06 -17.99 14.50
C ARG A 303 0.02 -18.02 16.01
N PHE A 304 1.04 -17.39 16.62
CA PHE A 304 1.07 -17.08 18.06
C PHE A 304 0.53 -15.66 18.28
N PHE A 305 -0.74 -15.54 18.69
CA PHE A 305 -1.52 -14.28 18.70
C PHE A 305 -2.24 -14.05 20.04
N THR A 306 -2.80 -12.86 20.28
CA THR A 306 -3.59 -12.50 21.48
C THR A 306 -5.09 -12.85 21.36
N ALA A 307 -5.76 -13.21 22.45
CA ALA A 307 -7.23 -13.37 22.42
C ALA A 307 -7.92 -12.03 22.12
N GLY A 308 -8.66 -11.99 21.01
CA GLY A 308 -9.37 -10.79 20.51
C GLY A 308 -9.47 -10.75 18.98
N HIS A 309 -8.55 -11.42 18.28
CA HIS A 309 -8.71 -11.68 16.85
C HIS A 309 -9.68 -12.85 16.63
N HIS A 310 -10.83 -12.56 16.03
CA HIS A 310 -11.76 -13.57 15.55
C HIS A 310 -11.15 -14.30 14.34
N ASP A 311 -10.45 -15.40 14.59
CA ASP A 311 -10.17 -16.38 13.56
C ASP A 311 -10.79 -17.73 13.95
N ALA A 312 -11.72 -18.20 13.11
CA ALA A 312 -12.57 -19.35 13.37
C ALA A 312 -11.85 -20.70 13.26
N THR A 313 -10.57 -20.71 12.86
CA THR A 313 -9.74 -21.91 12.64
C THR A 313 -9.03 -22.43 13.89
N ALA A 314 -9.01 -21.66 14.99
CA ALA A 314 -8.22 -21.99 16.19
C ALA A 314 -8.75 -23.13 17.08
N ARG A 315 -9.87 -23.79 16.71
CA ARG A 315 -10.47 -24.85 17.58
C ARG A 315 -9.84 -26.24 17.45
N HIS A 316 -8.93 -26.51 16.50
CA HIS A 316 -8.50 -27.89 16.20
C HIS A 316 -7.03 -28.25 16.49
N VAL A 317 -6.19 -27.34 17.01
CA VAL A 317 -4.79 -27.68 17.33
C VAL A 317 -4.63 -28.31 18.73
N ALA A 318 -5.72 -28.41 19.51
CA ALA A 318 -5.66 -28.88 20.90
C ALA A 318 -5.46 -30.40 21.08
N ASP A 319 -5.71 -31.23 20.06
CA ASP A 319 -5.87 -32.69 20.28
C ASP A 319 -4.86 -33.60 19.57
N ARG A 320 -3.95 -33.06 18.74
CA ARG A 320 -2.90 -33.88 18.10
C ARG A 320 -1.57 -33.10 18.02
N GLY A 321 -0.71 -33.37 18.99
CA GLY A 321 0.75 -33.23 18.87
C GLY A 321 1.30 -31.87 18.42
N ALA A 322 1.31 -30.86 19.30
CA ALA A 322 2.10 -29.64 19.07
C ALA A 322 3.64 -29.86 19.15
N GLY A 323 4.10 -31.11 19.15
CA GLY A 323 5.52 -31.47 19.07
C GLY A 323 6.08 -31.39 17.64
N ASP A 324 5.21 -31.39 16.63
CA ASP A 324 5.55 -31.44 15.20
C ASP A 324 5.25 -30.12 14.45
N LEU A 325 4.93 -29.06 15.20
CA LEU A 325 4.66 -27.71 14.68
C LEU A 325 5.94 -26.88 14.70
N PHE A 326 6.51 -26.60 13.51
CA PHE A 326 7.61 -25.66 13.35
C PHE A 326 7.07 -24.23 13.39
N ALA A 327 7.43 -23.49 14.45
CA ALA A 327 6.97 -22.13 14.65
C ALA A 327 8.07 -21.26 15.25
N ARG A 328 8.10 -19.99 14.83
CA ARG A 328 9.15 -19.03 15.19
C ARG A 328 8.69 -18.10 16.30
N ALA A 329 9.43 -17.96 17.40
CA ALA A 329 9.27 -16.86 18.36
C ALA A 329 10.15 -15.67 17.95
N ARG A 330 9.55 -14.51 17.64
CA ARG A 330 10.22 -13.24 17.35
C ARG A 330 10.52 -12.50 18.65
N GLY A 331 11.80 -12.22 18.90
CA GLY A 331 12.24 -11.20 19.86
C GLY A 331 12.91 -10.05 19.10
N ARG A 332 12.33 -8.85 19.10
CA ARG A 332 12.98 -7.63 18.57
C ARG A 332 12.94 -6.48 19.58
N ALA A 333 14.11 -5.94 19.94
CA ALA A 333 14.26 -4.78 20.81
C ALA A 333 13.76 -3.52 20.12
N HIS A 334 12.62 -2.98 20.56
CA HIS A 334 12.10 -1.69 20.11
C HIS A 334 12.25 -0.66 21.22
N ARG A 335 13.15 0.32 21.03
CA ARG A 335 13.13 1.58 21.78
C ARG A 335 13.37 2.74 20.82
N ARG A 336 12.53 3.76 20.97
CA ARG A 336 12.84 5.14 20.54
C ARG A 336 14.13 5.61 21.22
N CYS A 337 15.19 5.82 20.46
CA CYS A 337 16.28 6.70 20.90
C CYS A 337 15.79 8.16 20.88
N CYS A 338 15.29 8.63 22.01
CA CYS A 338 15.28 10.05 22.38
C CYS A 338 15.70 10.16 23.86
N ALA A 339 16.93 10.61 24.11
CA ALA A 339 17.33 11.34 25.31
C ALA A 339 18.64 12.09 24.95
N GLY A 340 18.79 13.40 25.10
CA GLY A 340 18.05 14.31 25.98
C GLY A 340 17.64 15.65 25.36
N TYR A 341 16.46 16.13 25.76
CA TYR A 341 16.18 17.33 26.55
C TYR A 341 14.74 17.17 27.11
N PRO A 342 14.33 17.85 28.20
CA PRO A 342 13.36 17.32 29.14
C PRO A 342 11.89 17.48 28.70
N ALA A 343 11.11 16.44 29.03
CA ALA A 343 9.69 16.44 29.37
C ALA A 343 8.71 17.22 28.46
N ARG A 344 8.04 16.49 27.54
CA ARG A 344 6.57 16.26 27.48
C ARG A 344 6.17 15.65 26.13
N ARG A 345 5.01 14.98 26.12
CA ARG A 345 4.22 14.45 24.98
C ARG A 345 4.49 12.99 24.54
N ARG A 346 3.64 12.10 25.06
CA ARG A 346 3.17 10.87 24.39
C ARG A 346 2.15 11.29 23.31
N SER A 347 2.32 10.90 22.03
CA SER A 347 1.20 10.63 21.09
C SER A 347 1.58 10.17 19.67
N ALA A 348 2.83 10.27 19.22
CA ALA A 348 3.20 9.73 17.89
C ALA A 348 3.58 8.25 18.00
N LEU A 349 2.92 7.30 17.32
CA LEU A 349 3.49 5.96 16.97
C LEU A 349 2.58 5.10 16.06
N ARG A 350 1.57 5.67 15.38
CA ARG A 350 0.64 4.93 14.50
C ARG A 350 0.91 5.01 12.98
N HIS A 351 2.00 5.63 12.52
CA HIS A 351 2.12 6.05 11.10
C HIS A 351 3.12 5.27 10.19
N ALA A 352 3.66 4.10 10.56
CA ALA A 352 4.84 3.54 9.87
C ALA A 352 4.63 2.36 8.90
N GLU A 353 3.40 2.00 8.50
CA GLU A 353 3.16 0.83 7.62
C GLU A 353 3.02 1.15 6.11
N ASN A 354 2.91 2.43 5.70
CA ASN A 354 2.52 2.79 4.33
C ASN A 354 3.42 3.85 3.69
N SER A 355 4.70 3.55 3.48
CA SER A 355 5.65 4.53 2.93
C SER A 355 6.62 4.06 1.87
N VAL A 356 6.86 4.90 0.86
CA VAL A 356 7.91 4.78 -0.16
C VAL A 356 8.98 5.84 0.13
N ALA A 357 10.25 5.43 0.25
CA ALA A 357 11.36 6.31 0.65
C ALA A 357 12.13 6.86 -0.56
N HIS A 358 12.45 8.16 -0.50
CA HIS A 358 13.51 8.78 -1.31
C HIS A 358 14.42 9.63 -0.41
N GLY A 359 15.63 9.97 -0.88
CA GLY A 359 16.77 10.48 -0.08
C GLY A 359 16.57 11.76 0.76
N ARG A 360 15.36 12.33 0.86
CA ARG A 360 15.01 13.45 1.75
C ARG A 360 13.58 13.40 2.35
N GLY A 361 12.81 12.31 2.20
CA GLY A 361 11.45 12.23 2.78
C GLY A 361 10.76 10.88 2.61
N ILE A 362 9.81 10.58 3.50
CA ILE A 362 8.94 9.40 3.48
C ILE A 362 7.57 9.84 2.94
N MET A 363 7.07 9.20 1.87
CA MET A 363 5.75 9.52 1.32
C MET A 363 4.72 8.79 2.16
N ASP A 364 3.72 9.50 2.67
CA ASP A 364 2.61 8.90 3.39
C ASP A 364 1.56 8.42 2.39
N LEU A 365 1.71 7.18 1.92
CA LEU A 365 0.77 6.59 0.97
C LEU A 365 -0.62 6.40 1.57
N SER A 366 -0.74 6.32 2.90
CA SER A 366 -2.05 6.21 3.55
C SER A 366 -2.84 7.50 3.47
N LEU A 367 -2.17 8.64 3.68
CA LEU A 367 -2.75 9.96 3.49
C LEU A 367 -3.12 10.20 2.02
N LEU A 368 -2.22 9.89 1.09
CA LEU A 368 -2.51 10.08 -0.34
C LEU A 368 -3.66 9.18 -0.82
N LYS A 369 -3.72 7.94 -0.33
CA LYS A 369 -4.87 7.04 -0.55
C LYS A 369 -6.16 7.64 0.00
N ALA A 370 -6.16 8.13 1.24
CA ALA A 370 -7.34 8.72 1.86
C ALA A 370 -7.84 9.95 1.08
N LEU A 371 -6.94 10.82 0.63
CA LEU A 371 -7.28 12.00 -0.18
C LEU A 371 -7.80 11.63 -1.57
N SER A 372 -7.13 10.69 -2.26
CA SER A 372 -7.53 10.24 -3.60
C SER A 372 -8.90 9.54 -3.58
N GLU A 373 -9.15 8.71 -2.56
CA GLU A 373 -10.39 7.94 -2.45
C GLU A 373 -11.55 8.73 -1.84
N ALA A 374 -11.29 9.85 -1.17
CA ALA A 374 -12.34 10.75 -0.70
C ALA A 374 -13.20 11.25 -1.88
N ASP A 375 -14.52 11.23 -1.74
CA ASP A 375 -15.44 11.73 -2.75
C ASP A 375 -15.84 13.17 -2.43
N ALA A 376 -15.29 14.13 -3.16
CA ALA A 376 -15.50 15.55 -2.92
C ALA A 376 -15.65 16.31 -4.24
N ILE A 377 -16.87 16.75 -4.56
CA ILE A 377 -17.13 17.67 -5.68
C ILE A 377 -17.47 19.06 -5.11
N ALA A 378 -17.49 20.08 -5.96
CA ALA A 378 -17.85 21.45 -5.59
C ALA A 378 -19.07 21.52 -4.63
N SER A 379 -18.91 22.22 -3.51
CA SER A 379 -19.90 22.39 -2.42
C SER A 379 -20.25 21.12 -1.62
N SER A 380 -19.58 20.00 -1.87
CA SER A 380 -19.70 18.75 -1.09
C SER A 380 -18.31 18.16 -0.86
N GLU A 381 -17.42 18.95 -0.25
CA GLU A 381 -16.03 18.56 0.02
C GLU A 381 -15.78 18.06 1.45
N GLN A 382 -16.81 17.64 2.19
CA GLN A 382 -16.69 17.27 3.61
C GLN A 382 -15.67 16.15 3.87
N GLU A 383 -15.52 15.18 2.97
CA GLU A 383 -14.55 14.08 3.16
C GLU A 383 -13.09 14.59 3.15
N VAL A 384 -12.74 15.44 2.18
CA VAL A 384 -11.39 16.05 2.09
C VAL A 384 -11.19 17.07 3.21
N ARG A 385 -12.20 17.90 3.46
CA ARG A 385 -12.18 18.90 4.52
C ARG A 385 -11.91 18.26 5.88
N GLN A 386 -12.57 17.14 6.19
CA GLN A 386 -12.40 16.44 7.45
C GLN A 386 -10.96 15.94 7.62
N ILE A 387 -10.33 15.40 6.56
CA ILE A 387 -8.92 14.97 6.60
C ILE A 387 -8.00 16.15 6.96
N LEU A 388 -8.22 17.32 6.33
CA LEU A 388 -7.42 18.53 6.59
C LEU A 388 -7.61 19.04 8.03
N LEU A 389 -8.86 19.01 8.54
CA LEU A 389 -9.17 19.44 9.90
C LEU A 389 -8.54 18.54 10.96
N GLU A 390 -8.55 17.22 10.75
CA GLU A 390 -7.91 16.26 11.65
C GLU A 390 -6.40 16.50 11.75
N GLU A 391 -5.73 16.81 10.64
CA GLU A 391 -4.30 17.12 10.64
C GLU A 391 -3.98 18.45 11.33
N ALA A 392 -4.80 19.48 11.10
CA ALA A 392 -4.67 20.76 11.78
C ALA A 392 -4.90 20.64 13.30
N ASP A 393 -5.95 19.93 13.73
CA ASP A 393 -6.28 19.70 15.13
C ASP A 393 -5.17 18.92 15.84
N ARG A 394 -4.65 17.87 15.21
CA ARG A 394 -3.53 17.06 15.74
C ARG A 394 -2.28 17.91 16.03
N LEU A 395 -2.06 18.97 15.24
CA LEU A 395 -0.95 19.90 15.38
C LEU A 395 -1.34 21.22 16.07
N GLN A 396 -2.56 21.29 16.62
CA GLN A 396 -3.09 22.43 17.36
C GLN A 396 -3.02 23.75 16.57
N LYS A 397 -3.28 23.68 15.26
CA LYS A 397 -3.28 24.85 14.38
C LYS A 397 -4.64 25.53 14.32
N GLU A 398 -4.59 26.83 14.15
CA GLU A 398 -5.79 27.64 13.95
C GLU A 398 -6.34 27.38 12.54
N VAL A 399 -7.61 27.01 12.49
CA VAL A 399 -8.35 26.85 11.24
C VAL A 399 -9.48 27.87 11.17
N ARG A 400 -9.57 28.54 10.02
CA ARG A 400 -10.69 29.42 9.65
C ARG A 400 -11.34 28.88 8.37
N PHE A 401 -12.51 29.41 8.07
CA PHE A 401 -13.23 29.11 6.84
C PHE A 401 -13.69 30.40 6.16
N ASP A 402 -13.78 30.38 4.84
CA ASP A 402 -14.54 31.38 4.09
C ASP A 402 -16.03 30.99 4.01
N GLY A 403 -16.83 31.79 3.30
CA GLY A 403 -18.26 31.54 3.13
C GLY A 403 -18.62 30.33 2.26
N LEU A 404 -17.68 29.79 1.47
CA LEU A 404 -17.86 28.58 0.65
C LEU A 404 -17.41 27.33 1.43
N GLY A 405 -16.66 27.52 2.51
CA GLY A 405 -16.12 26.44 3.32
C GLY A 405 -14.72 26.00 2.89
N SER A 406 -13.99 26.82 2.15
CA SER A 406 -12.54 26.66 1.99
C SER A 406 -11.88 26.54 3.36
N VAL A 407 -10.83 25.73 3.49
CA VAL A 407 -10.08 25.54 4.75
C VAL A 407 -8.89 26.48 4.75
N LEU A 408 -8.77 27.33 5.76
CA LEU A 408 -7.68 28.30 5.91
C LEU A 408 -6.89 27.97 7.19
N ILE A 409 -5.77 27.29 7.04
CA ILE A 409 -4.91 26.89 8.16
C ILE A 409 -3.78 27.91 8.29
N ARG A 410 -3.71 28.60 9.44
CA ARG A 410 -2.56 29.45 9.74
C ARG A 410 -1.42 28.58 10.27
N LEU A 411 -0.33 28.49 9.52
CA LEU A 411 0.80 27.61 9.83
C LEU A 411 1.60 28.14 11.03
N ASN A 412 1.90 29.43 11.04
CA ASN A 412 2.67 30.11 12.07
C ASN A 412 2.17 31.55 12.27
N GLU A 413 2.62 32.20 13.34
CA GLU A 413 2.48 33.64 13.51
C GLU A 413 3.80 34.30 13.11
N SER A 414 3.75 35.39 12.34
CA SER A 414 4.93 36.17 11.96
C SER A 414 4.53 37.60 11.62
N THR A 415 5.46 38.54 11.78
CA THR A 415 5.29 39.93 11.32
C THR A 415 5.79 40.14 9.89
N GLY A 416 6.33 39.09 9.27
CA GLY A 416 6.76 39.11 7.88
C GLY A 416 5.61 39.13 6.86
N PRO A 417 5.90 39.02 5.56
CA PRO A 417 4.86 38.99 4.53
C PRO A 417 3.96 37.76 4.70
N LYS A 418 2.69 37.90 4.33
CA LYS A 418 1.73 36.79 4.26
C LYS A 418 1.91 36.01 2.97
N VAL A 419 2.23 34.73 3.08
CA VAL A 419 2.37 33.81 1.95
C VAL A 419 1.22 32.82 1.98
N MET A 420 0.45 32.76 0.89
CA MET A 420 -0.61 31.77 0.73
C MET A 420 -0.15 30.63 -0.18
N ILE A 421 -0.27 29.39 0.29
CA ILE A 421 -0.10 28.19 -0.53
C ILE A 421 -1.49 27.56 -0.69
N CYS A 422 -2.00 27.54 -1.92
CA CYS A 422 -3.40 27.20 -2.21
C CYS A 422 -3.50 25.95 -3.08
N ALA A 423 -4.28 24.96 -2.66
CA ALA A 423 -4.71 23.80 -3.46
C ALA A 423 -6.24 23.76 -3.48
N HIS A 424 -6.88 23.03 -4.39
CA HIS A 424 -8.34 22.89 -4.38
C HIS A 424 -8.82 21.52 -3.88
N MET A 425 -9.92 21.51 -3.14
CA MET A 425 -10.44 20.29 -2.50
C MET A 425 -11.28 19.43 -3.44
N ASP A 426 -12.05 20.04 -4.34
CA ASP A 426 -12.98 19.34 -5.21
C ASP A 426 -12.28 18.61 -6.35
N GLU A 427 -12.94 17.58 -6.89
CA GLU A 427 -12.55 16.87 -8.10
C GLU A 427 -13.65 17.00 -9.17
N VAL A 428 -13.29 16.82 -10.44
CA VAL A 428 -14.31 16.56 -11.46
C VAL A 428 -15.12 15.31 -11.13
N GLY A 429 -16.41 15.37 -11.40
CA GLY A 429 -17.31 14.24 -11.22
C GLY A 429 -18.64 14.49 -11.90
N PHE A 430 -19.71 13.97 -11.29
CA PHE A 430 -21.07 14.19 -11.74
C PHE A 430 -21.99 14.44 -10.55
N MET A 431 -23.19 14.94 -10.83
CA MET A 431 -24.23 15.17 -9.85
C MET A 431 -25.54 14.56 -10.34
N VAL A 432 -26.25 13.87 -9.45
CA VAL A 432 -27.57 13.32 -9.73
C VAL A 432 -28.53 14.46 -10.07
N ARG A 433 -29.11 14.40 -11.27
CA ARG A 433 -30.04 15.41 -11.80
C ARG A 433 -31.48 14.96 -11.62
N SER A 434 -31.81 13.78 -12.11
CA SER A 434 -33.18 13.23 -12.15
C SER A 434 -33.16 11.72 -12.10
N ILE A 435 -34.29 11.13 -11.72
CA ILE A 435 -34.46 9.68 -11.62
C ILE A 435 -35.72 9.32 -12.39
N SER A 436 -35.60 8.41 -13.35
CA SER A 436 -36.69 7.99 -14.21
C SER A 436 -37.61 6.98 -13.53
N ARG A 437 -38.79 6.72 -14.12
CA ARG A 437 -39.72 5.69 -13.63
C ARG A 437 -39.12 4.28 -13.69
N GLU A 438 -38.22 4.03 -14.64
CA GLU A 438 -37.51 2.76 -14.82
C GLU A 438 -36.32 2.60 -13.83
N GLY A 439 -36.01 3.61 -13.02
CA GLY A 439 -34.87 3.58 -12.10
C GLY A 439 -33.55 4.05 -12.70
N ALA A 440 -33.55 4.62 -13.91
CA ALA A 440 -32.36 5.24 -14.49
C ALA A 440 -32.04 6.56 -13.78
N ILE A 441 -30.78 6.80 -13.44
CA ILE A 441 -30.33 7.97 -12.68
C ILE A 441 -29.60 8.90 -13.63
N ASP A 442 -30.27 9.94 -14.14
CA ASP A 442 -29.63 10.92 -15.02
C ASP A 442 -28.66 11.80 -14.21
N VAL A 443 -27.48 12.07 -14.77
CA VAL A 443 -26.44 12.88 -14.13
C VAL A 443 -25.93 13.99 -15.05
N LEU A 444 -25.40 15.05 -14.45
CA LEU A 444 -24.68 16.12 -15.15
C LEU A 444 -23.23 16.18 -14.68
N PRO A 445 -22.27 16.53 -15.56
CA PRO A 445 -20.88 16.64 -15.16
C PRO A 445 -20.71 17.87 -14.25
N VAL A 446 -19.86 17.72 -13.25
CA VAL A 446 -19.37 18.79 -12.37
C VAL A 446 -17.88 18.93 -12.69
N GLY A 447 -17.50 20.09 -13.21
CA GLY A 447 -16.18 20.29 -13.79
C GLY A 447 -15.99 19.68 -15.18
N ASN A 448 -14.76 19.76 -15.68
CA ASN A 448 -14.43 19.41 -17.06
C ASN A 448 -14.04 17.93 -17.23
N VAL A 449 -14.93 16.99 -16.88
CA VAL A 449 -14.71 15.56 -17.11
C VAL A 449 -14.44 15.30 -18.60
N ARG A 450 -13.36 14.59 -18.94
CA ARG A 450 -13.02 14.27 -20.34
C ARG A 450 -14.16 13.56 -21.04
N MET A 451 -14.44 13.92 -22.30
CA MET A 451 -15.49 13.25 -23.10
C MET A 451 -15.29 11.73 -23.18
N ALA A 452 -14.04 11.27 -23.30
CA ALA A 452 -13.70 9.85 -23.33
C ALA A 452 -13.91 9.10 -22.00
N ALA A 453 -14.15 9.82 -20.90
CA ALA A 453 -14.39 9.28 -19.56
C ALA A 453 -15.87 9.36 -19.15
N ARG A 454 -16.78 9.42 -20.13
CA ARG A 454 -18.24 9.55 -19.92
C ARG A 454 -19.05 8.35 -20.43
N GLN A 455 -18.37 7.26 -20.80
CA GLN A 455 -18.99 6.05 -21.33
C GLN A 455 -18.45 4.82 -20.62
N LEU A 456 -19.35 3.91 -20.22
CA LEU A 456 -19.07 2.65 -19.53
C LEU A 456 -18.04 2.76 -18.39
N GLN A 457 -18.22 3.73 -17.49
CA GLN A 457 -17.31 3.99 -16.37
C GLN A 457 -17.90 3.50 -15.04
N PRO A 458 -17.15 2.70 -14.24
CA PRO A 458 -17.52 2.44 -12.86
C PRO A 458 -17.53 3.75 -12.05
N VAL A 459 -18.64 3.99 -11.36
CA VAL A 459 -18.85 5.17 -10.52
C VAL A 459 -19.52 4.76 -9.22
N ARG A 460 -19.51 5.66 -8.25
CA ARG A 460 -20.29 5.52 -7.01
C ARG A 460 -21.02 6.81 -6.70
N ILE A 461 -22.25 6.67 -6.22
CA ILE A 461 -23.10 7.77 -5.76
C ILE A 461 -22.99 7.82 -4.24
N THR A 462 -22.64 8.98 -3.69
CA THR A 462 -22.66 9.18 -2.23
C THR A 462 -23.91 9.97 -1.85
N THR A 463 -24.78 9.35 -1.04
CA THR A 463 -26.03 9.95 -0.60
C THR A 463 -25.82 10.97 0.53
N ARG A 464 -26.88 11.67 0.91
CA ARG A 464 -26.89 12.60 2.06
C ARG A 464 -26.61 11.94 3.40
N GLU A 465 -26.89 10.63 3.51
CA GLU A 465 -26.57 9.80 4.67
C GLU A 465 -25.17 9.17 4.55
N GLU A 466 -24.34 9.67 3.61
CA GLU A 466 -22.96 9.25 3.37
C GLU A 466 -22.81 7.75 3.02
N CYS A 467 -23.89 7.14 2.51
CA CYS A 467 -23.86 5.78 1.95
C CYS A 467 -23.34 5.82 0.50
N LYS A 468 -22.36 4.96 0.18
CA LYS A 468 -21.77 4.87 -1.17
C LYS A 468 -22.39 3.70 -1.95
N ILE A 469 -23.07 3.99 -3.04
CA ILE A 469 -23.76 3.00 -3.88
C ILE A 469 -23.04 2.91 -5.23
N PRO A 470 -22.42 1.76 -5.57
CA PRO A 470 -21.72 1.59 -6.84
C PRO A 470 -22.70 1.48 -8.00
N GLY A 471 -22.26 1.91 -9.19
CA GLY A 471 -23.02 1.82 -10.42
C GLY A 471 -22.13 1.97 -11.65
N LEU A 472 -22.73 1.83 -12.83
CA LEU A 472 -22.07 2.01 -14.11
C LEU A 472 -22.62 3.25 -14.81
N LEU A 473 -21.76 4.23 -15.09
CA LEU A 473 -22.09 5.41 -15.86
C LEU A 473 -21.95 5.14 -17.35
N ASP A 474 -22.95 5.52 -18.13
CA ASP A 474 -22.87 5.53 -19.59
C ASP A 474 -23.55 6.77 -20.18
N GLY A 475 -23.13 7.17 -21.37
CA GLY A 475 -23.62 8.36 -22.05
C GLY A 475 -23.69 8.20 -23.56
N ASP A 476 -24.60 8.93 -24.17
CA ASP A 476 -24.85 8.91 -25.61
C ASP A 476 -23.79 9.75 -26.33
N ARG A 477 -23.02 9.09 -27.21
CA ARG A 477 -22.01 9.77 -28.04
C ARG A 477 -22.61 10.27 -29.35
N GLN A 478 -22.49 11.59 -29.59
CA GLN A 478 -22.80 12.22 -30.86
C GLN A 478 -21.58 13.02 -31.34
N GLY A 479 -20.90 12.52 -32.38
CA GLY A 479 -19.64 13.11 -32.83
C GLY A 479 -18.57 13.06 -31.74
N ASN A 480 -18.06 14.23 -31.35
CA ASN A 480 -17.05 14.37 -30.30
C ASN A 480 -17.64 14.55 -28.89
N ASP A 481 -18.95 14.75 -28.79
CA ASP A 481 -19.62 15.03 -27.52
C ASP A 481 -20.26 13.76 -26.96
N VAL A 482 -20.19 13.61 -25.63
CA VAL A 482 -20.92 12.58 -24.87
C VAL A 482 -21.84 13.29 -23.89
N SER A 483 -23.14 13.03 -24.01
CA SER A 483 -24.22 13.69 -23.26
C SER A 483 -25.27 12.68 -22.81
N ALA A 484 -26.39 13.17 -22.23
CA ALA A 484 -27.49 12.32 -21.74
C ALA A 484 -27.02 11.17 -20.81
N MET A 485 -26.05 11.47 -19.93
CA MET A 485 -25.39 10.48 -19.09
C MET A 485 -26.33 9.95 -18.01
N ARG A 486 -26.25 8.65 -17.78
CA ARG A 486 -27.02 7.93 -16.76
C ARG A 486 -26.11 7.01 -15.95
N VAL A 487 -26.43 6.86 -14.68
CA VAL A 487 -25.86 5.84 -13.81
C VAL A 487 -26.88 4.73 -13.64
N ASP A 488 -26.43 3.50 -13.85
CA ASP A 488 -27.18 2.28 -13.60
C ASP A 488 -26.67 1.60 -12.32
N ILE A 489 -27.58 1.40 -11.35
CA ILE A 489 -27.32 0.67 -10.10
C ILE A 489 -28.03 -0.70 -10.07
N GLY A 490 -28.60 -1.13 -11.19
CA GLY A 490 -29.44 -2.33 -11.30
C GLY A 490 -30.90 -2.13 -10.87
N ALA A 491 -31.31 -0.89 -10.60
CA ALA A 491 -32.69 -0.57 -10.23
C ALA A 491 -33.65 -0.72 -11.42
N ARG A 492 -34.87 -1.15 -11.12
CA ARG A 492 -35.95 -1.37 -12.11
C ARG A 492 -37.13 -0.43 -11.92
N SER A 493 -37.08 0.42 -10.90
CA SER A 493 -38.11 1.40 -10.60
C SER A 493 -37.55 2.63 -9.89
N TYR A 494 -38.29 3.73 -9.97
CA TYR A 494 -38.02 4.94 -9.19
C TYR A 494 -37.91 4.65 -7.68
N ASP A 495 -38.81 3.80 -7.16
CA ASP A 495 -38.88 3.51 -5.72
C ASP A 495 -37.65 2.74 -5.22
N GLU A 496 -37.09 1.83 -6.02
CA GLU A 496 -35.85 1.13 -5.67
C GLU A 496 -34.67 2.10 -5.50
N VAL A 497 -34.56 3.10 -6.39
CA VAL A 497 -33.54 4.17 -6.26
C VAL A 497 -33.81 5.01 -5.02
N MET A 498 -35.07 5.33 -4.73
CA MET A 498 -35.44 6.08 -3.53
C MET A 498 -35.10 5.34 -2.24
N GLN A 499 -35.31 4.02 -2.21
CA GLN A 499 -34.99 3.13 -1.08
C GLN A 499 -33.48 3.01 -0.86
N ALA A 500 -32.67 3.07 -1.92
CA ALA A 500 -31.22 3.16 -1.81
C ALA A 500 -30.75 4.50 -1.22
N GLY A 501 -31.65 5.47 -1.03
CA GLY A 501 -31.34 6.78 -0.43
C GLY A 501 -30.86 7.83 -1.42
N ILE A 502 -30.79 7.51 -2.72
CA ILE A 502 -30.28 8.43 -3.75
C ILE A 502 -31.28 9.54 -4.04
N ARG A 503 -30.81 10.78 -4.14
CA ARG A 503 -31.62 11.98 -4.41
C ARG A 503 -30.93 12.90 -5.42
N PRO A 504 -31.69 13.77 -6.11
CA PRO A 504 -31.10 14.88 -6.85
C PRO A 504 -30.19 15.73 -5.97
N GLY A 505 -29.03 16.10 -6.52
CA GLY A 505 -27.95 16.80 -5.83
C GLY A 505 -26.86 15.89 -5.25
N ASP A 506 -27.10 14.57 -5.18
CA ASP A 506 -26.09 13.64 -4.67
C ASP A 506 -24.85 13.63 -5.59
N ARG A 507 -23.67 13.57 -4.97
CA ARG A 507 -22.39 13.57 -5.68
C ARG A 507 -22.08 12.18 -6.24
N VAL A 508 -21.50 12.17 -7.44
CA VAL A 508 -21.12 10.96 -8.16
C VAL A 508 -19.66 11.11 -8.59
N THR A 509 -18.83 10.15 -8.20
CA THR A 509 -17.40 10.14 -8.49
C THR A 509 -17.02 8.81 -9.16
N PHE A 510 -15.86 8.77 -9.80
CA PHE A 510 -15.32 7.53 -10.34
C PHE A 510 -15.07 6.53 -9.22
N ASP A 511 -15.42 5.26 -9.43
CA ASP A 511 -15.22 4.22 -8.42
C ASP A 511 -13.80 3.63 -8.54
N THR A 512 -12.82 4.46 -8.20
CA THR A 512 -11.40 4.12 -8.36
C THR A 512 -10.73 3.88 -7.02
N THR A 513 -10.07 2.73 -6.90
CA THR A 513 -9.19 2.41 -5.79
C THR A 513 -7.77 2.90 -6.08
N PHE A 514 -7.16 3.58 -5.10
CA PHE A 514 -5.77 4.00 -5.15
C PHE A 514 -4.83 2.79 -5.25
N GLN A 515 -3.85 2.87 -6.13
CA GLN A 515 -2.90 1.80 -6.41
C GLN A 515 -1.47 2.31 -6.48
N VAL A 516 -0.54 1.51 -5.96
CA VAL A 516 0.90 1.72 -6.17
C VAL A 516 1.32 1.01 -7.44
N LEU A 517 2.04 1.73 -8.30
CA LEU A 517 2.61 1.21 -9.54
C LEU A 517 4.12 0.93 -9.38
N PRO A 518 4.70 0.07 -10.23
CA PRO A 518 6.14 -0.17 -10.24
C PRO A 518 6.96 1.11 -10.41
N HIS A 519 8.20 1.08 -9.91
CA HIS A 519 9.16 2.19 -10.00
C HIS A 519 8.67 3.47 -9.29
N GLN A 520 8.07 3.31 -8.11
CA GLN A 520 7.69 4.41 -7.22
C GLN A 520 6.75 5.41 -7.92
N ARG A 521 5.68 4.87 -8.50
CA ARG A 521 4.59 5.67 -9.07
C ARG A 521 3.29 5.30 -8.40
N VAL A 522 2.31 6.18 -8.50
CA VAL A 522 0.99 5.99 -7.91
C VAL A 522 -0.07 6.25 -8.95
N MET A 523 -1.22 5.60 -8.79
CA MET A 523 -2.38 5.73 -9.67
C MET A 523 -3.65 5.84 -8.83
N GLY A 524 -4.52 6.79 -9.16
CA GLY A 524 -5.77 7.00 -8.45
C GLY A 524 -6.60 8.08 -9.12
N LYS A 525 -7.85 8.24 -8.66
CA LYS A 525 -8.69 9.36 -9.10
C LYS A 525 -8.27 10.65 -8.40
N ALA A 526 -8.71 11.78 -8.95
CA ALA A 526 -8.62 13.08 -8.32
C ALA A 526 -7.19 13.51 -7.93
N PHE A 527 -6.13 13.02 -8.59
CA PHE A 527 -4.79 13.59 -8.33
C PHE A 527 -4.76 15.09 -8.58
N ASP A 528 -5.61 15.53 -9.48
CA ASP A 528 -6.08 16.89 -9.65
C ASP A 528 -7.27 17.15 -8.69
N ASP A 529 -7.12 17.85 -7.56
CA ASP A 529 -5.88 18.37 -6.96
C ASP A 529 -5.60 17.78 -5.57
N ARG A 530 -5.85 16.47 -5.41
CA ARG A 530 -5.49 15.76 -4.17
C ARG A 530 -3.98 15.66 -3.96
N LEU A 531 -3.16 15.83 -5.01
CA LEU A 531 -1.72 16.01 -4.87
C LEU A 531 -1.37 17.34 -4.23
N GLY A 532 -2.01 18.46 -4.62
CA GLY A 532 -1.88 19.74 -3.92
C GLY A 532 -2.34 19.67 -2.47
N CYS A 533 -3.50 19.06 -2.20
CA CYS A 533 -3.98 18.83 -0.83
C CYS A 533 -3.00 17.99 0.02
N TYR A 534 -2.41 16.96 -0.59
CA TYR A 534 -1.37 16.15 0.07
C TYR A 534 -0.15 17.01 0.42
N LEU A 535 0.30 17.85 -0.51
CA LEU A 535 1.42 18.78 -0.28
C LEU A 535 1.12 19.74 0.87
N LEU A 536 -0.07 20.33 0.95
CA LEU A 536 -0.46 21.18 2.08
C LEU A 536 -0.33 20.46 3.42
N VAL A 537 -0.82 19.22 3.52
CA VAL A 537 -0.70 18.44 4.77
C VAL A 537 0.75 18.12 5.09
N THR A 538 1.58 17.78 4.10
CA THR A 538 3.00 17.52 4.33
C THR A 538 3.76 18.77 4.79
N LEU A 539 3.49 19.93 4.18
CA LEU A 539 4.06 21.22 4.60
C LEU A 539 3.62 21.58 6.01
N LEU A 540 2.34 21.39 6.32
CA LEU A 540 1.82 21.55 7.68
C LEU A 540 2.60 20.67 8.67
N ARG A 541 2.75 19.37 8.37
CA ARG A 541 3.46 18.41 9.22
C ARG A 541 4.94 18.68 9.38
N GLU A 542 5.59 19.27 8.38
CA GLU A 542 7.02 19.52 8.41
C GLU A 542 7.37 20.86 9.06
N LEU A 543 6.54 21.88 8.83
CA LEU A 543 6.84 23.26 9.20
C LEU A 543 6.04 23.75 10.43
N HIS A 544 5.22 22.91 11.06
CA HIS A 544 4.35 23.38 12.15
C HIS A 544 5.11 24.03 13.32
N ASP A 545 6.33 23.60 13.62
CA ASP A 545 7.15 24.17 14.71
C ASP A 545 8.32 25.02 14.19
N ALA A 546 8.37 25.29 12.88
CA ALA A 546 9.44 26.10 12.28
C ALA A 546 9.25 27.59 12.57
N GLU A 547 10.34 28.29 12.90
CA GLU A 547 10.37 29.75 12.89
C GLU A 547 10.55 30.23 11.45
N LEU A 548 9.51 30.87 10.90
CA LEU A 548 9.49 31.29 9.50
C LEU A 548 9.55 32.83 9.38
N PRO A 549 10.31 33.37 8.42
CA PRO A 549 10.39 34.80 8.15
C PRO A 549 9.11 35.38 7.53
N ALA A 550 8.13 34.53 7.18
CA ALA A 550 6.84 34.88 6.61
C ALA A 550 5.70 34.30 7.47
N GLU A 551 4.51 34.89 7.40
CA GLU A 551 3.29 34.29 7.93
C GLU A 551 2.66 33.41 6.85
N VAL A 552 2.71 32.09 7.03
CA VAL A 552 2.25 31.15 6.00
C VAL A 552 0.81 30.70 6.27
N TRP A 553 -0.01 30.77 5.22
CA TRP A 553 -1.38 30.28 5.19
C TRP A 553 -1.49 29.12 4.21
N LEU A 554 -1.86 27.96 4.71
CA LEU A 554 -2.14 26.77 3.90
C LEU A 554 -3.66 26.74 3.64
N VAL A 555 -4.03 26.85 2.37
CA VAL A 555 -5.42 27.05 1.94
C VAL A 555 -5.86 25.91 1.05
N ALA A 556 -6.92 25.22 1.44
CA ALA A 556 -7.62 24.28 0.57
C ALA A 556 -8.94 24.93 0.10
N SER A 557 -8.95 25.43 -1.13
CA SER A 557 -10.09 26.16 -1.72
C SER A 557 -11.24 25.23 -2.09
N SER A 558 -12.46 25.76 -2.08
CA SER A 558 -13.66 25.06 -2.52
C SER A 558 -13.99 25.35 -4.00
N SER A 559 -14.49 24.34 -4.70
CA SER A 559 -15.21 24.50 -5.97
C SER A 559 -14.43 25.13 -7.13
N GLU A 560 -13.15 24.77 -7.33
CA GLU A 560 -12.31 25.29 -8.44
C GLU A 560 -12.73 24.73 -9.80
N GLU A 561 -13.09 23.45 -9.85
CA GLU A 561 -13.37 22.74 -11.11
C GLU A 561 -14.59 23.29 -11.85
N VAL A 562 -15.47 23.99 -11.12
CA VAL A 562 -16.67 24.67 -11.63
C VAL A 562 -16.46 26.18 -11.82
N GLY A 563 -15.20 26.61 -11.87
CA GLY A 563 -14.70 27.97 -11.99
C GLY A 563 -13.92 28.40 -10.75
N LEU A 564 -13.15 29.48 -10.88
CA LEU A 564 -12.19 29.98 -9.87
C LEU A 564 -12.88 30.60 -8.62
N ARG A 565 -13.73 29.83 -7.93
CA ARG A 565 -14.68 30.30 -6.90
C ARG A 565 -14.03 30.44 -5.54
N GLY A 566 -13.64 29.32 -4.93
CA GLY A 566 -13.04 29.28 -3.60
C GLY A 566 -11.70 29.97 -3.55
N GLY A 567 -10.87 29.86 -4.60
CA GLY A 567 -9.62 30.62 -4.69
C GLY A 567 -9.86 32.12 -4.55
N GLN A 568 -10.93 32.66 -5.15
CA GLN A 568 -11.27 34.07 -5.02
C GLN A 568 -11.69 34.46 -3.59
N THR A 569 -12.55 33.68 -2.94
CA THR A 569 -13.07 34.01 -1.60
C THR A 569 -12.04 33.76 -0.49
N ALA A 570 -11.29 32.67 -0.59
CA ALA A 570 -10.23 32.32 0.35
C ALA A 570 -9.09 33.34 0.28
N THR A 571 -8.68 33.77 -0.92
CA THR A 571 -7.65 34.81 -1.08
C THR A 571 -8.07 36.13 -0.45
N ARG A 572 -9.34 36.54 -0.56
CA ARG A 572 -9.84 37.75 0.13
C ARG A 572 -9.78 37.59 1.66
N ALA A 573 -10.15 36.41 2.17
CA ALA A 573 -10.14 36.14 3.60
C ALA A 573 -8.71 36.14 4.18
N VAL A 574 -7.71 35.61 3.45
CA VAL A 574 -6.30 35.65 3.86
C VAL A 574 -5.65 37.01 3.59
N SER A 575 -5.96 37.61 2.44
CA SER A 575 -5.31 38.80 1.87
C SER A 575 -3.77 38.67 1.84
N PRO A 576 -3.20 37.73 1.07
CA PRO A 576 -1.76 37.47 1.06
C PRO A 576 -0.97 38.52 0.25
N ASP A 577 0.33 38.64 0.57
CA ASP A 577 1.28 39.47 -0.17
C ASP A 577 1.91 38.71 -1.34
N VAL A 578 2.02 37.38 -1.23
CA VAL A 578 2.47 36.47 -2.29
C VAL A 578 1.64 35.20 -2.24
N ALA A 579 1.29 34.63 -3.39
CA ALA A 579 0.58 33.37 -3.47
C ALA A 579 1.29 32.35 -4.36
N ILE A 580 1.29 31.10 -3.94
CA ILE A 580 1.66 29.95 -4.76
C ILE A 580 0.44 29.04 -4.85
N VAL A 581 -0.03 28.82 -6.07
CA VAL A 581 -1.14 27.89 -6.34
C VAL A 581 -0.54 26.55 -6.74
N LEU A 582 -0.98 25.51 -6.05
CA LEU A 582 -0.67 24.12 -6.35
C LEU A 582 -1.71 23.62 -7.32
N ASP A 583 -1.25 23.03 -8.42
CA ASP A 583 -2.12 22.47 -9.44
C ASP A 583 -1.36 21.39 -10.24
N THR A 584 -2.08 20.50 -10.93
CA THR A 584 -1.51 19.43 -11.73
C THR A 584 -1.95 19.53 -13.19
N ALA A 585 -1.16 18.96 -14.08
CA ALA A 585 -1.51 18.93 -15.50
C ALA A 585 -0.86 17.74 -16.18
N CYS A 586 -1.48 17.35 -17.30
CA CYS A 586 -1.00 16.26 -18.14
C CYS A 586 -0.83 16.69 -19.60
N TRP A 587 0.05 16.00 -20.30
CA TRP A 587 0.25 16.18 -21.74
C TRP A 587 -0.76 15.37 -22.54
N ALA A 588 -1.36 15.97 -23.57
CA ALA A 588 -2.38 15.30 -24.38
C ALA A 588 -1.84 14.05 -25.10
N LYS A 589 -0.56 14.07 -25.52
CA LYS A 589 0.12 12.92 -26.15
C LYS A 589 0.92 12.16 -25.09
N ASN A 590 0.25 11.29 -24.33
CA ASN A 590 0.77 10.71 -23.08
C ASN A 590 2.20 10.14 -23.11
N PHE A 591 2.62 9.56 -24.24
CA PHE A 591 3.93 8.92 -24.41
C PHE A 591 4.91 9.72 -25.29
N ASP A 592 4.56 10.95 -25.64
CA ASP A 592 5.47 11.89 -26.29
C ASP A 592 6.42 12.47 -25.23
N TYR A 593 7.66 12.00 -25.22
CA TYR A 593 8.72 12.51 -24.33
C TYR A 593 9.69 13.43 -25.06
N SER A 594 9.27 14.01 -26.18
CA SER A 594 10.07 15.00 -26.89
C SER A 594 10.22 16.28 -26.06
N ALA A 595 11.10 17.17 -26.51
CA ALA A 595 11.33 18.47 -25.88
C ALA A 595 10.08 19.37 -25.82
N ALA A 596 9.00 19.04 -26.53
CA ALA A 596 7.75 19.79 -26.47
C ALA A 596 6.89 19.46 -25.24
N ASN A 597 7.12 18.30 -24.60
CA ASN A 597 6.35 17.89 -23.42
C ASN A 597 7.08 18.32 -22.14
N HIS A 598 6.56 19.35 -21.49
CA HIS A 598 7.03 19.85 -20.19
C HIS A 598 6.16 19.36 -19.01
N ARG A 599 5.44 18.25 -19.20
CA ARG A 599 4.59 17.59 -18.20
C ARG A 599 4.94 16.12 -18.07
N GLN A 600 6.23 15.82 -18.06
CA GLN A 600 6.73 14.45 -17.98
C GLN A 600 6.87 14.06 -16.51
N ILE A 601 6.10 13.06 -16.07
CA ILE A 601 6.28 12.50 -14.73
C ILE A 601 7.71 11.93 -14.57
N GLY A 602 8.35 12.25 -13.45
CA GLY A 602 9.71 11.87 -13.10
C GLY A 602 10.80 12.85 -13.53
N ASN A 603 10.46 13.97 -14.17
CA ASN A 603 11.38 15.02 -14.61
C ASN A 603 11.36 16.26 -13.69
N GLY A 604 10.73 16.17 -12.51
CA GLY A 604 10.61 17.25 -11.54
C GLY A 604 9.32 18.06 -11.67
N PRO A 605 9.05 18.95 -10.71
CA PRO A 605 7.84 19.77 -10.71
C PRO A 605 7.66 20.64 -11.94
N MET A 606 6.41 20.94 -12.25
CA MET A 606 6.10 21.97 -13.24
C MET A 606 6.18 23.36 -12.59
N LEU A 607 6.79 24.30 -13.31
CA LEU A 607 6.68 25.73 -13.05
C LEU A 607 5.87 26.35 -14.20
N VAL A 608 4.64 26.75 -13.92
CA VAL A 608 3.74 27.23 -14.98
C VAL A 608 4.04 28.70 -15.27
N LEU A 609 4.59 28.95 -16.46
CA LEU A 609 4.90 30.31 -16.91
C LEU A 609 3.64 31.08 -17.31
N SER A 610 2.66 30.37 -17.87
CA SER A 610 1.35 30.94 -18.20
C SER A 610 0.28 29.87 -18.36
N ASP A 611 -0.94 30.21 -18.01
CA ASP A 611 -2.18 29.52 -18.40
C ASP A 611 -3.18 30.53 -19.01
N LYS A 612 -4.42 30.11 -19.28
CA LYS A 612 -5.42 31.04 -19.87
C LYS A 612 -5.82 32.21 -18.97
N SER A 613 -5.54 32.12 -17.68
CA SER A 613 -6.02 33.01 -16.63
C SER A 613 -4.90 33.81 -15.97
N LEU A 614 -3.65 33.32 -15.98
CA LEU A 614 -2.50 33.95 -15.36
C LEU A 614 -1.25 33.87 -16.26
N ILE A 615 -0.49 34.95 -16.32
CA ILE A 615 0.93 34.94 -16.74
C ILE A 615 1.76 35.21 -15.50
N ALA A 616 2.62 34.26 -15.13
CA ALA A 616 3.39 34.35 -13.89
C ALA A 616 4.40 35.53 -13.94
N PRO A 617 4.58 36.28 -12.84
CA PRO A 617 5.53 37.38 -12.79
C PRO A 617 6.97 36.88 -13.03
N PRO A 618 7.72 37.42 -14.02
CA PRO A 618 9.06 36.92 -14.35
C PRO A 618 10.06 36.98 -13.19
N LYS A 619 9.90 37.94 -12.28
CA LYS A 619 10.76 38.05 -11.08
C LYS A 619 10.51 36.89 -10.11
N LEU A 620 9.26 36.46 -9.96
CA LEU A 620 8.90 35.38 -9.04
C LEU A 620 9.34 34.03 -9.61
N THR A 621 9.12 33.80 -10.91
CA THR A 621 9.58 32.57 -11.58
C THR A 621 11.10 32.45 -11.53
N ALA A 622 11.85 33.52 -11.84
CA ALA A 622 13.31 33.51 -11.79
C ALA A 622 13.87 33.27 -10.37
N TRP A 623 13.20 33.79 -9.34
CA TRP A 623 13.56 33.51 -7.95
C TRP A 623 13.36 32.04 -7.60
N ILE A 624 12.21 31.46 -7.97
CA ILE A 624 11.92 30.03 -7.76
C ILE A 624 12.92 29.13 -8.50
N GLU A 625 13.26 29.47 -9.75
CA GLU A 625 14.27 28.73 -10.53
C GLU A 625 15.64 28.76 -9.85
N THR A 626 16.01 29.89 -9.25
CA THR A 626 17.27 30.03 -8.48
C THR A 626 17.25 29.11 -7.25
N VAL A 627 16.17 29.17 -6.47
CA VAL A 627 16.00 28.29 -5.29
C VAL A 627 16.04 26.82 -5.69
N ALA A 628 15.30 26.43 -6.73
CA ALA A 628 15.25 25.04 -7.19
C ALA A 628 16.63 24.54 -7.65
N ALA A 629 17.39 25.38 -8.37
CA ALA A 629 18.76 25.08 -8.78
C ALA A 629 19.70 24.91 -7.58
N GLU A 630 19.60 25.76 -6.55
CA GLU A 630 20.42 25.68 -5.33
C GLU A 630 20.20 24.36 -4.57
N ILE A 631 18.97 23.84 -4.58
CA ILE A 631 18.61 22.61 -3.85
C ILE A 631 18.69 21.35 -4.71
N GLY A 632 19.04 21.49 -5.99
CA GLY A 632 19.16 20.40 -6.95
C GLY A 632 17.83 19.81 -7.40
N VAL A 633 16.74 20.59 -7.39
CA VAL A 633 15.43 20.18 -7.90
C VAL A 633 15.29 20.63 -9.37
N PRO A 634 15.13 19.70 -10.33
CA PRO A 634 14.83 20.08 -11.71
C PRO A 634 13.39 20.61 -11.82
N LEU A 635 13.18 21.62 -12.65
CA LEU A 635 11.86 22.16 -12.95
C LEU A 635 11.53 21.99 -14.44
N GLN A 636 10.25 21.78 -14.73
CA GLN A 636 9.69 21.78 -16.07
C GLN A 636 8.90 23.08 -16.27
N ALA A 637 9.50 24.06 -16.95
CA ALA A 637 8.81 25.29 -17.30
C ALA A 637 7.72 24.99 -18.35
N ASP A 638 6.46 25.10 -17.98
CA ASP A 638 5.32 24.73 -18.84
C ASP A 638 4.38 25.91 -19.13
N MET A 639 3.62 25.78 -20.22
CA MET A 639 2.61 26.75 -20.64
C MET A 639 1.30 26.03 -20.99
N PHE A 640 0.23 26.33 -20.27
CA PHE A 640 -1.08 25.77 -20.55
C PHE A 640 -1.73 26.56 -21.69
N SER A 641 -1.87 25.92 -22.86
CA SER A 641 -2.59 26.53 -23.98
C SER A 641 -4.12 26.54 -23.80
N ASN A 642 -4.63 25.81 -22.79
CA ASN A 642 -6.06 25.56 -22.61
C ASN A 642 -6.62 25.94 -21.22
N GLY A 643 -6.55 25.08 -20.21
CA GLY A 643 -7.21 25.31 -18.91
C GLY A 643 -6.77 26.62 -18.24
N GLY A 644 -7.61 27.13 -17.35
CA GLY A 644 -7.20 28.11 -16.32
C GLY A 644 -7.04 27.39 -15.00
N THR A 645 -6.46 28.07 -14.02
CA THR A 645 -6.19 27.55 -12.68
C THR A 645 -6.64 28.58 -11.65
N ASP A 646 -6.66 28.21 -10.36
CA ASP A 646 -6.97 29.14 -9.25
C ASP A 646 -6.08 30.40 -9.28
N GLY A 647 -4.88 30.31 -9.87
CA GLY A 647 -3.95 31.43 -10.07
C GLY A 647 -4.59 32.65 -10.76
N GLY A 648 -5.54 32.43 -11.67
CA GLY A 648 -6.30 33.47 -12.34
C GLY A 648 -7.12 34.36 -11.40
N ALA A 649 -7.84 33.76 -10.44
CA ALA A 649 -8.66 34.53 -9.50
C ALA A 649 -7.83 35.09 -8.34
N VAL A 650 -6.84 34.32 -7.88
CA VAL A 650 -5.96 34.70 -6.77
C VAL A 650 -5.19 35.97 -7.12
N HIS A 651 -4.53 36.03 -8.30
CA HIS A 651 -3.67 37.16 -8.64
C HIS A 651 -4.43 38.48 -8.87
N LEU A 652 -5.71 38.43 -9.25
CA LEU A 652 -6.57 39.61 -9.46
C LEU A 652 -7.25 40.09 -8.18
N THR A 653 -7.02 39.43 -7.04
CA THR A 653 -7.66 39.81 -5.78
C THR A 653 -7.13 41.14 -5.27
N GLY A 654 -8.04 42.01 -4.82
CA GLY A 654 -7.70 43.32 -4.25
C GLY A 654 -7.01 44.23 -5.28
N THR A 655 -5.80 44.68 -4.97
CA THR A 655 -4.97 45.51 -5.86
C THR A 655 -3.98 44.68 -6.69
N GLY A 656 -4.12 43.36 -6.67
CA GLY A 656 -3.23 42.41 -7.32
C GLY A 656 -2.31 41.69 -6.34
N VAL A 657 -2.14 40.39 -6.53
CA VAL A 657 -1.27 39.51 -5.73
C VAL A 657 -0.24 38.84 -6.66
N PRO A 658 1.08 39.03 -6.45
CA PRO A 658 2.10 38.24 -7.13
C PRO A 658 1.85 36.74 -6.94
N THR A 659 1.53 36.05 -8.03
CA THR A 659 1.06 34.66 -7.99
C THR A 659 1.76 33.82 -9.05
N VAL A 660 2.07 32.58 -8.71
CA VAL A 660 2.60 31.56 -9.64
C VAL A 660 1.87 30.24 -9.40
N VAL A 661 1.77 29.42 -10.45
CA VAL A 661 1.23 28.06 -10.36
C VAL A 661 2.38 27.06 -10.52
N MET A 662 2.39 26.04 -9.68
CA MET A 662 3.36 24.95 -9.75
C MET A 662 2.78 23.66 -9.17
N GLY A 663 3.38 22.53 -9.49
CA GLY A 663 2.99 21.26 -8.92
C GLY A 663 3.43 20.06 -9.74
N PRO A 664 3.08 18.85 -9.31
CA PRO A 664 3.58 17.64 -9.93
C PRO A 664 2.86 17.39 -11.25
N ALA A 665 3.62 17.01 -12.28
CA ALA A 665 3.04 16.54 -13.51
C ALA A 665 2.25 15.24 -13.28
N THR A 666 1.21 15.03 -14.06
CA THR A 666 0.47 13.77 -14.10
C THR A 666 0.38 13.23 -15.52
N ARG A 667 0.13 11.92 -15.64
CA ARG A 667 -0.42 11.33 -16.86
C ARG A 667 -1.90 11.12 -16.69
N HIS A 668 -2.65 11.38 -17.77
CA HIS A 668 -4.11 11.43 -17.72
C HIS A 668 -4.60 12.49 -16.72
N GLY A 669 -5.91 12.64 -16.56
CA GLY A 669 -6.50 13.71 -15.75
C GLY A 669 -7.94 13.92 -16.14
N HIS A 670 -8.75 14.39 -15.19
CA HIS A 670 -10.20 14.59 -15.38
C HIS A 670 -10.93 13.32 -15.91
N CYS A 671 -10.50 12.16 -15.42
CA CYS A 671 -11.02 10.83 -15.74
C CYS A 671 -10.84 9.89 -14.54
N ALA A 672 -11.18 8.61 -14.70
CA ALA A 672 -11.14 7.62 -13.61
C ALA A 672 -9.79 7.56 -12.88
N ALA A 673 -8.66 7.64 -13.59
CA ALA A 673 -7.36 7.64 -12.93
C ALA A 673 -6.35 8.56 -13.61
N SER A 674 -5.47 9.13 -12.79
CA SER A 674 -4.21 9.76 -13.18
C SER A 674 -3.04 8.94 -12.64
N ILE A 675 -1.84 9.15 -13.22
CA ILE A 675 -0.58 8.56 -12.73
C ILE A 675 0.40 9.67 -12.39
N ALA A 676 1.05 9.58 -11.22
CA ALA A 676 2.08 10.51 -10.77
C ALA A 676 3.36 9.76 -10.38
N ASP A 677 4.52 10.43 -10.49
CA ASP A 677 5.80 9.92 -10.01
C ASP A 677 6.04 10.43 -8.58
N CYS A 678 6.39 9.53 -7.67
CA CYS A 678 6.56 9.90 -6.27
C CYS A 678 7.69 10.92 -6.07
N ARG A 679 8.70 10.94 -6.94
CA ARG A 679 9.85 11.85 -6.82
C ARG A 679 9.47 13.30 -7.12
N ASP A 680 8.55 13.52 -8.06
CA ASP A 680 8.09 14.86 -8.39
C ASP A 680 7.35 15.48 -7.19
N ILE A 681 6.47 14.71 -6.54
CA ILE A 681 5.72 15.14 -5.36
C ILE A 681 6.66 15.56 -4.21
N PHE A 682 7.75 14.82 -3.98
CA PHE A 682 8.74 15.23 -2.97
C PHE A 682 9.53 16.46 -3.37
N ALA A 683 9.90 16.56 -4.64
CA ALA A 683 10.66 17.69 -5.16
C ALA A 683 9.86 18.99 -5.05
N ASP A 684 8.54 18.92 -5.26
CA ASP A 684 7.62 20.02 -4.96
C ASP A 684 7.71 20.45 -3.51
N ALA A 685 7.46 19.53 -2.56
CA ALA A 685 7.54 19.80 -1.13
C ALA A 685 8.89 20.48 -0.76
N ALA A 686 10.00 19.92 -1.23
CA ALA A 686 11.35 20.44 -0.96
C ALA A 686 11.57 21.87 -1.44
N THR A 687 10.97 22.26 -2.57
CA THR A 687 11.06 23.62 -3.12
C THR A 687 10.40 24.64 -2.19
N PHE A 688 9.35 24.25 -1.47
CA PHE A 688 8.68 25.10 -0.47
C PHE A 688 9.42 25.19 0.86
N ILE A 689 10.10 24.12 1.29
CA ILE A 689 10.74 24.04 2.61
C ILE A 689 12.09 24.75 2.62
N CYS A 690 12.88 24.59 1.56
CA CYS A 690 14.28 24.99 1.61
C CYS A 690 14.55 26.49 1.81
N PRO A 691 13.78 27.45 1.24
CA PRO A 691 13.96 28.89 1.48
C PRO A 691 13.94 29.28 2.96
N TYR A 692 13.38 28.43 3.81
CA TYR A 692 13.18 28.68 5.23
C TYR A 692 14.09 27.84 6.13
N SER A 693 14.86 26.90 5.55
CA SER A 693 15.76 25.98 6.28
C SER A 693 17.20 26.51 6.43
N THR A 694 17.54 27.58 5.71
CA THR A 694 18.85 28.25 5.80
C THR A 694 18.74 29.47 6.71
N SER A 695 19.05 29.28 7.99
CA SER A 695 19.49 30.37 8.86
C SER A 695 20.86 30.86 8.39
N TYR A 696 20.91 31.95 7.64
CA TYR A 696 22.04 32.87 7.49
C TYR A 696 21.50 34.31 7.27
N PRO A 697 22.25 35.35 7.70
CA PRO A 697 21.78 36.55 8.40
C PRO A 697 21.01 37.58 7.59
#